data_AF-A0A421B264-F1
#
_entry.id   AF-A0A421B264-F1
#
_cell.length_a   1.000
_cell.length_b   1.000
_cell.length_c   1.000
_cell.angle_alpha   90.00
_cell.angle_beta   90.00
_cell.angle_gamma   90.00
#
_symmetry.space_group_name_H-M   'P 1'
#
loop_
_entity.id
_entity.type
_entity.pdbx_description
1 polymer ?
#
loop_
_entity_poly.entity_id
_entity_poly.type
_entity_poly.pdbx_seq_one_letter_code
_entity_poly.pdbx_strand_id
1 'polypeptide(L)'
;MTGALSKGLRRVAAVVAVAALVTAGVATVAAADADRTAAKSNSHWLARQLAADGTIENPLGGSLPDHGLMIDILLAGYASGNGALVEPIVTYLDDEKFANDYFTWDGLLPDMGYDAIIRGGQTAKTLVAAEVSGRNPRDFGGYDMVAETKASIARSGPHKGRISDYSKNPEWSEMVSNEANMFGQSLGVIGLAGVGENDQLAIDRLLTQQCSDGYFRIFFGVIPTAQTPEQDEDVLPNGYKFSTCDEGEPYDQSSPDGDTTGLALSALLAARHAGAPDLDDPIERAVAWLKQNQASSGGWSGGVGTETPNANSTGLITQALADAGGADAEVAKGVRFLKSAQVTAADKDTPIAGELGGIAYTPAGYDSARRNGIGSDLPTWIRASAQASLGLSQVGFYDLTKGNIPDGGEEPTSPSTTPTPTSTTTPAPTTTPDVTTPNVTTTEQTTSTTVAPETRTETVTAAQRPRTRTPRPVSSRAGAQAPPPATAPRTDVIPVVPPPVETPASTPAAKLAAFLAGRLVDGDHIEVNQDGRSFVDYDATADLVFGLRALGGQDDAVQQATLFLLNADSVKAYAHGAPYEKADAAYAEPLAKLQLLGRFLKADGGAPADVDKTVSDLAISLNALREPDGTYVDTGAQGDASQSTERHVWVTLAAIADNDGTAALGALLGRQCRDGTFPVDLSIQGCGSGDLAATAKAVVALNAAPHKAGTPNGTESTSAEPSTSPESTSPESTPSEPSSSSVAPAGGAKGPAIPTGWSTKRLDGLVAAAGALNAKVTPEGVVLDGNAGTDTVLSAVVASGRQAAGLDVKSTAATLGSLLHPDGGMPKLPDGESELVTSIAVAQGVAGTSWVGLDTAPIAPVLRLPTVASVKTDTAERARAAGVANTTAVWVVGIGALLLVAAIVGSRQITRRNTTRKAVSP
;
A
#
# COMPACT_ATOMS: atom_id res chain seq x y z
N MET A 1 -72.67 29.03 8.39
CA MET A 1 -72.41 27.58 8.35
C MET A 1 -71.09 27.37 9.08
N THR A 2 -71.05 26.81 10.31
CA THR A 2 -71.10 25.35 10.61
C THR A 2 -69.97 24.60 9.90
N GLY A 3 -68.92 24.04 10.53
CA GLY A 3 -68.63 23.73 11.95
C GLY A 3 -68.34 22.22 12.11
N ALA A 4 -67.61 21.69 13.09
CA ALA A 4 -66.77 22.26 14.17
C ALA A 4 -65.94 21.11 14.84
N LEU A 5 -65.06 21.46 15.80
CA LEU A 5 -64.30 20.55 16.71
C LEU A 5 -63.14 19.75 16.06
N SER A 6 -62.08 19.33 16.78
CA SER A 6 -61.85 19.29 18.25
C SER A 6 -60.56 20.03 18.69
N LYS A 7 -60.05 19.80 19.92
CA LYS A 7 -59.01 20.63 20.59
C LYS A 7 -57.82 19.79 21.10
N GLY A 8 -56.60 20.36 21.12
CA GLY A 8 -55.42 19.73 21.73
C GLY A 8 -54.18 20.64 21.83
N LEU A 9 -54.20 21.68 22.67
CA LEU A 9 -53.14 22.70 22.76
C LEU A 9 -52.34 22.65 24.08
N ARG A 10 -50.99 22.72 24.01
CA ARG A 10 -49.97 23.13 25.03
C ARG A 10 -48.56 22.87 24.44
N ARG A 11 -47.46 23.61 24.64
CA ARG A 11 -47.02 24.97 25.10
C ARG A 11 -45.65 25.20 24.37
N VAL A 12 -45.01 26.36 24.19
CA VAL A 12 -44.41 27.38 25.10
C VAL A 12 -43.98 28.51 24.13
N ALA A 13 -44.44 29.78 24.18
CA ALA A 13 -44.21 30.89 25.13
C ALA A 13 -42.87 31.67 24.93
N ALA A 14 -42.96 33.00 25.11
CA ALA A 14 -41.87 34.00 25.23
C ALA A 14 -41.01 34.33 23.98
N VAL A 15 -41.51 35.24 23.13
CA VAL A 15 -40.67 36.15 22.32
C VAL A 15 -40.64 37.51 23.00
N VAL A 16 -39.44 38.07 23.23
CA VAL A 16 -39.08 39.51 23.23
C VAL A 16 -37.64 39.69 23.77
N ALA A 17 -36.94 40.73 23.29
CA ALA A 17 -35.67 41.28 23.83
C ALA A 17 -34.33 40.56 23.52
N VAL A 18 -33.98 40.43 22.23
CA VAL A 18 -32.64 40.86 21.75
C VAL A 18 -32.81 41.69 20.48
N ALA A 19 -32.65 43.01 20.59
CA ALA A 19 -32.66 43.96 19.47
C ALA A 19 -31.64 45.07 19.72
N ALA A 20 -30.39 44.67 20.02
CA ALA A 20 -29.33 45.60 20.46
C ALA A 20 -27.88 45.16 20.12
N LEU A 21 -27.66 44.01 19.49
CA LEU A 21 -26.32 43.40 19.37
C LEU A 21 -26.14 42.58 18.07
N VAL A 22 -26.40 43.20 16.92
CA VAL A 22 -26.03 42.67 15.58
C VAL A 22 -25.24 43.73 14.79
N THR A 23 -24.22 44.27 15.44
CA THR A 23 -23.13 45.06 14.82
C THR A 23 -21.76 44.62 15.36
N ALA A 24 -21.64 43.34 15.74
CA ALA A 24 -20.34 42.68 15.74
C ALA A 24 -19.94 42.50 14.28
N GLY A 25 -18.68 42.80 13.95
CA GLY A 25 -18.27 43.01 12.56
C GLY A 25 -18.47 41.77 11.69
N VAL A 26 -18.96 41.98 10.45
CA VAL A 26 -18.59 41.09 9.35
C VAL A 26 -17.09 41.26 9.19
N ALA A 27 -16.32 40.35 9.78
CA ALA A 27 -14.93 40.21 9.44
C ALA A 27 -14.90 39.79 7.97
N THR A 28 -14.49 40.71 7.10
CA THR A 28 -14.00 40.34 5.77
C THR A 28 -12.83 39.41 5.98
N VAL A 29 -13.08 38.10 5.84
CA VAL A 29 -11.99 37.13 5.67
C VAL A 29 -11.24 37.62 4.45
N ALA A 30 -9.99 38.05 4.65
CA ALA A 30 -9.15 38.41 3.52
C ALA A 30 -9.04 37.19 2.60
N ALA A 31 -8.92 37.42 1.29
CA ALA A 31 -8.58 36.36 0.35
C ALA A 31 -7.34 35.60 0.88
N ALA A 32 -7.26 34.32 0.57
CA ALA A 32 -6.23 33.44 1.11
C ALA A 32 -4.87 33.70 0.43
N ASP A 33 -4.27 34.87 0.65
CA ASP A 33 -3.05 35.36 0.01
C ASP A 33 -2.00 34.23 -0.12
N ALA A 34 -1.55 33.99 -1.36
CA ALA A 34 -0.60 32.95 -1.68
C ALA A 34 0.68 33.10 -0.87
N ASP A 35 1.07 32.05 -0.14
CA ASP A 35 2.30 32.07 0.66
C ASP A 35 3.52 31.75 -0.23
N ARG A 36 3.83 32.70 -1.11
CA ARG A 36 4.96 32.62 -2.03
C ARG A 36 6.29 32.61 -1.29
N THR A 37 6.36 33.12 -0.06
CA THR A 37 7.55 33.00 0.79
C THR A 37 7.75 31.55 1.23
N ALA A 38 6.70 30.85 1.65
CA ALA A 38 6.71 29.42 1.93
C ALA A 38 7.03 28.59 0.68
N ALA A 39 6.46 28.92 -0.48
CA ALA A 39 6.73 28.25 -1.75
C ALA A 39 8.20 28.43 -2.20
N LYS A 40 8.73 29.67 -2.17
CA LYS A 40 10.14 29.97 -2.51
C LYS A 40 11.10 29.23 -1.59
N SER A 41 10.82 29.22 -0.28
CA SER A 41 11.58 28.44 0.71
C SER A 41 11.62 26.95 0.33
N ASN A 42 10.47 26.38 -0.09
CA ASN A 42 10.41 25.01 -0.58
C ASN A 42 11.22 24.80 -1.88
N SER A 43 11.15 25.70 -2.85
CA SER A 43 11.98 25.60 -4.07
C SER A 43 13.48 25.69 -3.77
N HIS A 44 13.90 26.52 -2.80
CA HIS A 44 15.29 26.51 -2.32
C HIS A 44 15.67 25.19 -1.63
N TRP A 45 14.72 24.44 -1.03
CA TRP A 45 14.96 23.10 -0.49
C TRP A 45 15.05 22.05 -1.58
N LEU A 46 14.09 22.03 -2.52
CA LEU A 46 14.06 21.12 -3.67
C LEU A 46 15.34 21.22 -4.52
N ALA A 47 15.80 22.43 -4.80
CA ALA A 47 17.02 22.65 -5.59
C ALA A 47 18.31 22.11 -4.92
N ARG A 48 18.31 21.85 -3.60
CA ARG A 48 19.44 21.17 -2.91
C ARG A 48 19.44 19.65 -3.10
N GLN A 49 18.35 19.08 -3.61
CA GLN A 49 18.18 17.64 -3.81
C GLN A 49 18.54 17.17 -5.23
N LEU A 50 18.83 18.13 -6.12
CA LEU A 50 19.28 17.86 -7.49
C LEU A 50 20.78 17.53 -7.49
N ALA A 51 21.17 16.61 -8.36
CA ALA A 51 22.56 16.40 -8.71
C ALA A 51 23.13 17.59 -9.51
N ALA A 52 24.45 17.63 -9.71
CA ALA A 52 25.14 18.75 -10.35
C ALA A 52 24.79 18.97 -11.84
N ASP A 53 24.16 17.98 -12.46
CA ASP A 53 23.59 17.97 -13.82
C ASP A 53 22.08 18.27 -13.84
N GLY A 54 21.47 18.55 -12.68
CA GLY A 54 20.03 18.77 -12.54
C GLY A 54 19.18 17.51 -12.40
N THR A 55 19.78 16.31 -12.42
CA THR A 55 19.05 15.05 -12.29
C THR A 55 18.63 14.74 -10.85
N ILE A 56 17.74 13.77 -10.67
CA ILE A 56 17.41 13.18 -9.36
C ILE A 56 17.45 11.65 -9.43
N GLU A 57 18.00 11.02 -8.40
CA GLU A 57 18.08 9.56 -8.32
C GLU A 57 16.68 8.93 -8.32
N ASN A 58 16.48 7.90 -9.14
CA ASN A 58 15.24 7.14 -9.16
C ASN A 58 15.22 6.18 -7.96
N PRO A 59 14.26 6.30 -7.00
CA PRO A 59 14.23 5.45 -5.80
C PRO A 59 13.89 3.98 -6.08
N LEU A 60 13.44 3.64 -7.30
CA LEU A 60 13.28 2.26 -7.76
C LEU A 60 14.56 1.67 -8.37
N GLY A 61 15.62 2.48 -8.47
CA GLY A 61 16.87 2.16 -9.14
C GLY A 61 16.79 2.19 -10.68
N GLY A 62 17.92 1.93 -11.32
CA GLY A 62 18.06 1.94 -12.78
C GLY A 62 19.25 2.79 -13.23
N SER A 63 19.32 3.05 -14.54
CA SER A 63 20.31 3.95 -15.16
C SER A 63 19.74 5.33 -15.53
N LEU A 64 18.41 5.50 -15.43
CA LEU A 64 17.71 6.76 -15.72
C LEU A 64 17.27 7.45 -14.42
N PRO A 65 17.34 8.79 -14.33
CA PRO A 65 16.78 9.54 -13.21
C PRO A 65 15.23 9.51 -13.21
N ASP A 66 14.60 9.89 -12.09
CA ASP A 66 13.15 10.11 -12.05
C ASP A 66 12.81 11.46 -12.73
N HIS A 67 12.85 11.45 -14.05
CA HIS A 67 12.41 12.54 -14.93
C HIS A 67 11.00 13.04 -14.60
N GLY A 68 10.11 12.16 -14.12
CA GLY A 68 8.76 12.52 -13.72
C GLY A 68 8.77 13.48 -12.53
N LEU A 69 9.57 13.15 -11.51
CA LEU A 69 9.80 13.98 -10.33
C LEU A 69 10.65 15.22 -10.65
N MET A 70 11.63 15.14 -11.56
CA MET A 70 12.36 16.32 -12.05
C MET A 70 11.41 17.36 -12.64
N ILE A 71 10.42 16.94 -13.45
CA ILE A 71 9.43 17.87 -13.99
C ILE A 71 8.51 18.41 -12.87
N ASP A 72 8.14 17.61 -11.86
CA ASP A 72 7.38 18.14 -10.71
C ASP A 72 8.18 19.21 -9.94
N ILE A 73 9.49 19.03 -9.77
CA ILE A 73 10.40 20.01 -9.18
C ILE A 73 10.51 21.28 -10.05
N LEU A 74 10.57 21.12 -11.38
CA LEU A 74 10.58 22.22 -12.34
C LEU A 74 9.31 23.08 -12.19
N LEU A 75 8.13 22.45 -12.21
CA LEU A 75 6.84 23.13 -12.01
C LEU A 75 6.79 23.84 -10.65
N ALA A 76 7.25 23.19 -9.58
CA ALA A 76 7.32 23.73 -8.23
C ALA A 76 8.26 24.94 -8.10
N GLY A 77 9.37 24.95 -8.85
CA GLY A 77 10.35 26.04 -8.89
C GLY A 77 9.84 27.25 -9.67
N TYR A 78 9.21 27.05 -10.82
CA TYR A 78 8.62 28.13 -11.59
C TYR A 78 7.37 28.73 -10.91
N ALA A 79 6.48 27.91 -10.34
CA ALA A 79 5.27 28.40 -9.69
C ALA A 79 5.54 29.30 -8.47
N SER A 80 6.62 29.06 -7.72
CA SER A 80 7.05 29.94 -6.62
C SER A 80 7.75 31.22 -7.09
N GLY A 81 8.09 31.33 -8.39
CA GLY A 81 8.90 32.41 -8.95
C GLY A 81 10.41 32.19 -8.87
N ASN A 82 10.87 31.00 -8.47
CA ASN A 82 12.28 30.63 -8.33
C ASN A 82 12.79 29.73 -9.49
N GLY A 83 12.28 29.89 -10.71
CA GLY A 83 12.62 29.06 -11.87
C GLY A 83 14.13 28.93 -12.15
N ALA A 84 14.91 29.99 -11.89
CA ALA A 84 16.37 29.97 -12.04
C ALA A 84 17.11 28.97 -11.12
N LEU A 85 16.46 28.44 -10.06
CA LEU A 85 17.03 27.37 -9.21
C LEU A 85 16.88 25.97 -9.84
N VAL A 86 15.97 25.82 -10.80
CA VAL A 86 15.60 24.54 -11.43
C VAL A 86 15.96 24.49 -12.93
N GLU A 87 16.60 25.54 -13.45
CA GLU A 87 17.16 25.58 -14.81
C GLU A 87 18.11 24.42 -15.16
N PRO A 88 18.85 23.78 -14.22
CA PRO A 88 19.59 22.55 -14.53
C PRO A 88 18.70 21.41 -15.07
N ILE A 89 17.46 21.28 -14.61
CA ILE A 89 16.50 20.30 -15.15
C ILE A 89 16.14 20.65 -16.60
N VAL A 90 15.95 21.94 -16.90
CA VAL A 90 15.68 22.44 -18.25
C VAL A 90 16.87 22.19 -19.18
N THR A 91 18.09 22.39 -18.67
CA THR A 91 19.35 22.16 -19.39
C THR A 91 19.49 20.67 -19.75
N TYR A 92 19.26 19.77 -18.79
CA TYR A 92 19.28 18.32 -19.01
C TYR A 92 18.24 17.85 -20.03
N LEU A 93 16.97 18.25 -19.86
CA LEU A 93 15.88 17.82 -20.73
C LEU A 93 16.00 18.38 -22.15
N ASP A 94 16.31 19.67 -22.31
CA ASP A 94 16.32 20.35 -23.60
C ASP A 94 17.71 20.55 -24.19
N ASP A 95 18.66 21.20 -23.51
CA ASP A 95 19.97 21.51 -24.11
C ASP A 95 20.85 20.27 -24.32
N GLU A 96 20.82 19.33 -23.37
CA GLU A 96 21.48 18.02 -23.47
C GLU A 96 20.62 16.95 -24.16
N LYS A 97 19.37 17.30 -24.50
CA LYS A 97 18.42 16.54 -25.33
C LYS A 97 17.90 15.22 -24.72
N PHE A 98 17.91 15.05 -23.40
CA PHE A 98 17.42 13.84 -22.71
C PHE A 98 15.89 13.74 -22.53
N ALA A 99 15.08 14.71 -22.98
CA ALA A 99 13.63 14.65 -22.82
C ALA A 99 12.97 13.37 -23.39
N ASN A 100 13.52 12.80 -24.46
CA ASN A 100 13.03 11.57 -25.09
C ASN A 100 13.08 10.36 -24.17
N ASP A 101 14.01 10.28 -23.22
CA ASP A 101 14.09 9.17 -22.26
C ASP A 101 12.84 9.08 -21.39
N TYR A 102 12.20 10.23 -21.11
CA TYR A 102 10.99 10.28 -20.30
C TYR A 102 9.71 9.97 -21.07
N PHE A 103 9.58 10.37 -22.34
CA PHE A 103 8.36 10.14 -23.12
C PHE A 103 8.45 9.04 -24.18
N THR A 104 9.63 8.45 -24.40
CA THR A 104 9.82 7.28 -25.30
C THR A 104 10.39 6.08 -24.58
N TRP A 105 10.44 4.91 -25.23
CA TRP A 105 11.10 3.72 -24.67
C TRP A 105 12.62 3.70 -24.93
N ASP A 106 13.19 4.70 -25.62
CA ASP A 106 14.59 4.68 -26.10
C ASP A 106 15.63 4.65 -24.96
N GLY A 107 15.50 5.51 -23.95
CA GLY A 107 16.44 5.58 -22.82
C GLY A 107 16.60 4.29 -21.99
N LEU A 108 15.68 3.33 -22.13
CA LEU A 108 15.81 2.00 -21.52
C LEU A 108 16.69 1.06 -22.33
N LEU A 109 16.73 1.21 -23.66
CA LEU A 109 17.41 0.36 -24.63
C LEU A 109 17.79 1.18 -25.89
N PRO A 110 18.79 2.08 -25.80
CA PRO A 110 19.14 3.00 -26.89
C PRO A 110 19.68 2.26 -28.14
N ASP A 111 19.68 2.97 -29.27
CA ASP A 111 20.04 2.47 -30.62
C ASP A 111 19.15 1.32 -31.16
N MET A 112 18.14 0.86 -30.41
CA MET A 112 17.21 -0.20 -30.83
C MET A 112 16.01 0.34 -31.63
N GLY A 113 15.88 1.67 -31.75
CA GLY A 113 14.77 2.35 -32.43
C GLY A 113 13.50 2.53 -31.57
N TYR A 114 13.63 2.40 -30.24
CA TYR A 114 12.51 2.48 -29.31
C TYR A 114 12.02 3.92 -29.06
N ASP A 115 12.68 4.91 -29.66
CA ASP A 115 12.18 6.28 -29.89
C ASP A 115 10.84 6.28 -30.66
N ALA A 116 10.58 5.24 -31.46
CA ALA A 116 9.32 5.05 -32.15
C ALA A 116 8.15 4.65 -31.22
N ILE A 117 8.37 4.31 -29.95
CA ILE A 117 7.29 4.04 -28.97
C ILE A 117 7.12 5.26 -28.07
N ILE A 118 5.93 5.86 -28.12
CA ILE A 118 5.59 7.11 -27.44
C ILE A 118 4.65 6.82 -26.28
N ARG A 119 4.96 7.37 -25.10
CA ARG A 119 4.10 7.35 -23.91
C ARG A 119 3.33 8.67 -23.81
N GLY A 120 2.01 8.63 -23.98
CA GLY A 120 1.16 9.81 -24.21
C GLY A 120 1.14 10.78 -23.03
N GLY A 121 0.97 10.27 -21.81
CA GLY A 121 0.92 11.12 -20.60
C GLY A 121 2.25 11.81 -20.28
N GLN A 122 3.37 11.13 -20.52
CA GLN A 122 4.72 11.65 -20.34
C GLN A 122 5.07 12.66 -21.44
N THR A 123 4.62 12.41 -22.68
CA THR A 123 4.70 13.38 -23.80
C THR A 123 3.98 14.68 -23.43
N ALA A 124 2.75 14.57 -22.93
CA ALA A 124 1.96 15.70 -22.45
C ALA A 124 2.62 16.44 -21.27
N LYS A 125 3.16 15.73 -20.27
CA LYS A 125 3.89 16.35 -19.15
C LYS A 125 5.14 17.10 -19.63
N THR A 126 5.81 16.58 -20.66
CA THR A 126 7.00 17.19 -21.28
C THR A 126 6.64 18.45 -22.07
N LEU A 127 5.48 18.49 -22.74
CA LEU A 127 4.95 19.72 -23.34
C LEU A 127 4.76 20.82 -22.28
N VAL A 128 4.06 20.51 -21.18
CA VAL A 128 3.87 21.48 -20.08
C VAL A 128 5.22 21.93 -19.49
N ALA A 129 6.19 21.01 -19.34
CA ALA A 129 7.54 21.36 -18.87
C ALA A 129 8.25 22.38 -19.78
N ALA A 130 8.13 22.23 -21.10
CA ALA A 130 8.72 23.13 -22.09
C ALA A 130 8.12 24.54 -22.02
N GLU A 131 6.80 24.64 -21.88
CA GLU A 131 6.08 25.92 -21.77
C GLU A 131 6.38 26.64 -20.46
N VAL A 132 6.30 25.93 -19.33
CA VAL A 132 6.53 26.51 -18.00
C VAL A 132 7.97 26.99 -17.83
N SER A 133 8.94 26.31 -18.45
CA SER A 133 10.34 26.78 -18.48
C SER A 133 10.60 27.92 -19.47
N GLY A 134 9.59 28.39 -20.21
CA GLY A 134 9.73 29.44 -21.22
C GLY A 134 10.55 29.04 -22.45
N ARG A 135 10.78 27.73 -22.64
CA ARG A 135 11.47 27.15 -23.79
C ARG A 135 10.51 27.05 -24.98
N ASN A 136 11.01 26.65 -26.14
CA ASN A 136 10.16 26.47 -27.33
C ASN A 136 9.47 25.09 -27.29
N PRO A 137 8.16 24.96 -27.06
CA PRO A 137 7.48 23.65 -27.06
C PRO A 137 7.46 22.97 -28.44
N ARG A 138 7.90 23.65 -29.50
CA ARG A 138 8.09 23.10 -30.85
C ARG A 138 9.54 22.69 -31.18
N ASP A 139 10.47 22.85 -30.23
CA ASP A 139 11.88 22.43 -30.33
C ASP A 139 12.45 22.17 -28.91
N PHE A 140 11.78 21.31 -28.14
CA PHE A 140 12.17 20.94 -26.79
C PHE A 140 12.69 19.51 -26.78
N GLY A 141 13.90 19.30 -26.28
CA GLY A 141 14.62 18.03 -26.49
C GLY A 141 14.96 17.75 -27.96
N GLY A 142 14.72 18.70 -28.87
CA GLY A 142 14.78 18.50 -30.33
C GLY A 142 13.47 17.96 -30.94
N TYR A 143 12.37 17.96 -30.19
CA TYR A 143 11.05 17.47 -30.62
C TYR A 143 10.00 18.59 -30.62
N ASP A 144 9.01 18.48 -31.50
CA ASP A 144 7.81 19.33 -31.46
C ASP A 144 6.78 18.68 -30.53
N MET A 145 6.83 19.03 -29.24
CA MET A 145 6.00 18.41 -28.20
C MET A 145 4.51 18.70 -28.39
N VAL A 146 4.16 19.79 -29.07
CA VAL A 146 2.77 20.08 -29.47
C VAL A 146 2.29 19.05 -30.51
N ALA A 147 3.13 18.76 -31.51
CA ALA A 147 2.83 17.76 -32.53
C ALA A 147 2.79 16.34 -31.93
N GLU A 148 3.74 15.98 -31.05
CA GLU A 148 3.77 14.66 -30.39
C GLU A 148 2.56 14.45 -29.47
N THR A 149 2.20 15.44 -28.64
CA THR A 149 0.99 15.37 -27.80
C THR A 149 -0.27 15.25 -28.67
N LYS A 150 -0.37 16.00 -29.78
CA LYS A 150 -1.49 15.87 -30.73
C LYS A 150 -1.51 14.54 -31.49
N ALA A 151 -0.37 13.89 -31.71
CA ALA A 151 -0.29 12.58 -32.31
C ALA A 151 -0.72 11.46 -31.35
N SER A 152 -0.48 11.63 -30.04
CA SER A 152 -0.93 10.70 -28.98
C SER A 152 -2.47 10.70 -28.79
N ILE A 153 -3.17 11.78 -29.18
CA ILE A 153 -4.63 11.84 -29.16
C ILE A 153 -5.17 11.00 -30.32
N ALA A 154 -5.71 9.82 -30.02
CA ALA A 154 -6.35 8.99 -31.03
C ALA A 154 -7.61 9.67 -31.60
N ARG A 155 -7.83 9.55 -32.92
CA ARG A 155 -8.80 10.38 -33.66
C ARG A 155 -10.10 9.66 -34.05
N SER A 156 -10.18 8.35 -33.82
CA SER A 156 -11.30 7.50 -34.22
C SER A 156 -11.27 6.15 -33.49
N GLY A 157 -12.43 5.51 -33.34
CA GLY A 157 -12.56 4.20 -32.66
C GLY A 157 -12.41 4.31 -31.13
N PRO A 158 -12.26 3.19 -30.40
CA PRO A 158 -12.46 3.15 -28.95
C PRO A 158 -11.50 4.00 -28.09
N HIS A 159 -10.41 4.49 -28.68
CA HIS A 159 -9.46 5.35 -28.00
C HIS A 159 -9.67 6.84 -28.32
N LYS A 160 -10.71 7.21 -29.10
CA LYS A 160 -10.96 8.58 -29.56
C LYS A 160 -10.90 9.59 -28.41
N GLY A 161 -10.07 10.61 -28.59
CA GLY A 161 -9.81 11.64 -27.59
C GLY A 161 -8.88 11.23 -26.44
N ARG A 162 -8.61 9.93 -26.22
CA ARG A 162 -7.65 9.47 -25.21
C ARG A 162 -6.24 9.82 -25.66
N ILE A 163 -5.52 10.53 -24.81
CA ILE A 163 -4.06 10.68 -24.88
C ILE A 163 -3.45 9.31 -24.58
N SER A 164 -3.02 8.62 -25.63
CA SER A 164 -2.70 7.20 -25.63
C SER A 164 -1.21 6.94 -25.81
N ASP A 165 -0.72 5.85 -25.22
CA ASP A 165 0.58 5.28 -25.61
C ASP A 165 0.41 4.56 -26.95
N TYR A 166 1.39 4.71 -27.85
CA TYR A 166 1.34 4.14 -29.20
C TYR A 166 2.74 3.94 -29.78
N SER A 167 2.84 3.23 -30.92
CA SER A 167 4.07 3.22 -31.72
C SER A 167 3.88 3.89 -33.08
N LYS A 168 4.84 4.74 -33.44
CA LYS A 168 5.07 5.27 -34.79
C LYS A 168 5.51 4.18 -35.77
N ASN A 169 6.01 3.04 -35.27
CA ASN A 169 6.31 1.86 -36.07
C ASN A 169 5.11 0.88 -36.06
N PRO A 170 4.40 0.68 -37.18
CA PRO A 170 3.25 -0.24 -37.23
C PRO A 170 3.61 -1.71 -36.96
N GLU A 171 4.87 -2.13 -37.11
CA GLU A 171 5.29 -3.49 -36.76
C GLU A 171 5.28 -3.74 -35.24
N TRP A 172 5.15 -2.68 -34.43
CA TRP A 172 5.25 -2.73 -32.96
C TRP A 172 3.97 -2.28 -32.25
N SER A 173 2.91 -1.89 -32.96
CA SER A 173 1.66 -1.44 -32.30
C SER A 173 1.02 -2.50 -31.40
N GLU A 174 1.31 -3.79 -31.64
CA GLU A 174 0.84 -4.91 -30.80
C GLU A 174 1.68 -5.15 -29.54
N MET A 175 2.87 -4.53 -29.39
CA MET A 175 3.69 -4.67 -28.17
C MET A 175 3.48 -3.54 -27.15
N VAL A 176 2.80 -2.46 -27.55
CA VAL A 176 2.58 -1.29 -26.69
C VAL A 176 1.30 -1.51 -25.89
N SER A 177 1.44 -1.76 -24.59
CA SER A 177 0.33 -1.59 -23.65
C SER A 177 0.02 -0.09 -23.50
N ASN A 178 -1.26 0.26 -23.41
CA ASN A 178 -1.72 1.66 -23.39
C ASN A 178 -2.18 2.04 -21.98
N GLU A 179 -1.24 2.54 -21.18
CA GLU A 179 -1.39 2.85 -19.75
C GLU A 179 -2.06 4.22 -19.48
N ALA A 180 -2.71 4.78 -20.50
CA ALA A 180 -3.34 6.09 -20.49
C ALA A 180 -4.44 6.22 -19.41
N ASN A 181 -4.28 7.21 -18.55
CA ASN A 181 -5.10 7.54 -17.39
C ASN A 181 -5.42 9.05 -17.33
N MET A 182 -6.18 9.51 -16.34
CA MET A 182 -6.60 10.91 -16.26
C MET A 182 -5.48 11.91 -15.96
N PHE A 183 -4.37 11.50 -15.34
CA PHE A 183 -3.21 12.38 -15.18
C PHE A 183 -2.63 12.75 -16.55
N GLY A 184 -2.41 11.75 -17.41
CA GLY A 184 -1.96 11.96 -18.79
C GLY A 184 -2.98 12.75 -19.63
N GLN A 185 -4.27 12.44 -19.50
CA GLN A 185 -5.35 13.16 -20.19
C GLN A 185 -5.38 14.65 -19.80
N SER A 186 -5.33 14.94 -18.49
CA SER A 186 -5.40 16.30 -17.96
C SER A 186 -4.18 17.13 -18.34
N LEU A 187 -2.97 16.56 -18.23
CA LEU A 187 -1.72 17.25 -18.59
C LEU A 187 -1.68 17.67 -20.07
N GLY A 188 -2.24 16.86 -20.98
CA GLY A 188 -2.24 17.21 -22.40
C GLY A 188 -3.33 18.22 -22.76
N VAL A 189 -4.46 18.23 -22.06
CA VAL A 189 -5.42 19.34 -22.13
C VAL A 189 -4.78 20.64 -21.62
N ILE A 190 -4.02 20.59 -20.51
CA ILE A 190 -3.26 21.74 -19.97
C ILE A 190 -2.25 22.27 -21.00
N GLY A 191 -1.37 21.43 -21.55
CA GLY A 191 -0.33 21.87 -22.48
C GLY A 191 -0.88 22.35 -23.83
N LEU A 192 -1.92 21.70 -24.36
CA LEU A 192 -2.55 22.16 -25.60
C LEU A 192 -3.33 23.47 -25.40
N ALA A 193 -3.90 23.71 -24.21
CA ALA A 193 -4.43 25.02 -23.83
C ALA A 193 -3.30 26.06 -23.68
N GLY A 194 -2.17 25.69 -23.07
CA GLY A 194 -0.99 26.53 -22.90
C GLY A 194 -0.46 27.09 -24.21
N VAL A 195 -0.33 26.28 -25.26
CA VAL A 195 0.08 26.79 -26.59
C VAL A 195 -1.06 27.47 -27.37
N GLY A 196 -2.27 27.49 -26.82
CA GLY A 196 -3.46 28.11 -27.45
C GLY A 196 -4.06 27.26 -28.57
N GLU A 197 -3.84 25.94 -28.56
CA GLU A 197 -4.27 25.02 -29.61
C GLU A 197 -5.11 23.84 -29.06
N ASN A 198 -6.03 24.14 -28.14
CA ASN A 198 -7.06 23.27 -27.55
C ASN A 198 -7.54 22.17 -28.52
N ASP A 199 -7.57 20.93 -28.03
CA ASP A 199 -8.05 19.78 -28.79
C ASP A 199 -9.37 19.28 -28.21
N GLN A 200 -10.48 19.59 -28.89
CA GLN A 200 -11.83 19.31 -28.39
C GLN A 200 -12.04 17.81 -28.11
N LEU A 201 -11.43 16.90 -28.88
CA LEU A 201 -11.55 15.47 -28.61
C LEU A 201 -10.93 15.07 -27.26
N ALA A 202 -9.83 15.71 -26.86
CA ALA A 202 -9.20 15.45 -25.56
C ALA A 202 -10.00 16.07 -24.40
N ILE A 203 -10.64 17.22 -24.61
CA ILE A 203 -11.52 17.89 -23.66
C ILE A 203 -12.80 17.07 -23.47
N ASP A 204 -13.48 16.70 -24.56
CA ASP A 204 -14.68 15.85 -24.56
C ASP A 204 -14.40 14.51 -23.84
N ARG A 205 -13.24 13.90 -24.11
CA ARG A 205 -12.85 12.63 -23.49
C ARG A 205 -12.38 12.75 -22.03
N LEU A 206 -11.94 13.92 -21.59
CA LEU A 206 -11.79 14.21 -20.16
C LEU A 206 -13.18 14.30 -19.50
N LEU A 207 -14.10 15.05 -20.12
CA LEU A 207 -15.46 15.27 -19.60
C LEU A 207 -16.29 13.99 -19.45
N THR A 208 -16.13 12.97 -20.32
CA THR A 208 -16.83 11.69 -20.10
C THR A 208 -16.37 10.94 -18.85
N GLN A 209 -15.24 11.32 -18.25
CA GLN A 209 -14.68 10.69 -17.06
C GLN A 209 -14.95 11.51 -15.77
N GLN A 210 -15.73 12.61 -15.88
CA GLN A 210 -16.38 13.23 -14.72
C GLN A 210 -17.65 12.44 -14.38
N CYS A 211 -17.82 12.05 -13.12
CA CYS A 211 -19.07 11.49 -12.62
C CYS A 211 -20.09 12.61 -12.33
N SER A 212 -21.36 12.25 -12.28
CA SER A 212 -22.49 13.16 -12.03
C SER A 212 -22.36 13.95 -10.72
N ASP A 213 -21.78 13.35 -9.69
CA ASP A 213 -21.39 13.97 -8.41
C ASP A 213 -20.26 15.02 -8.50
N GLY A 214 -19.55 15.10 -9.63
CA GLY A 214 -18.57 16.14 -9.95
C GLY A 214 -17.09 15.74 -9.85
N TYR A 215 -16.78 14.59 -9.24
CA TYR A 215 -15.41 14.06 -9.21
C TYR A 215 -14.99 13.44 -10.54
N PHE A 216 -13.69 13.22 -10.70
CA PHE A 216 -13.10 12.42 -11.77
C PHE A 216 -12.49 11.15 -11.21
N ARG A 217 -12.66 10.03 -11.92
CA ARG A 217 -11.98 8.75 -11.62
C ARG A 217 -10.60 8.72 -12.28
N ILE A 218 -9.63 8.01 -11.70
CA ILE A 218 -8.25 7.91 -12.22
C ILE A 218 -8.11 7.17 -13.57
N PHE A 219 -8.80 6.05 -13.75
CA PHE A 219 -8.65 5.16 -14.92
C PHE A 219 -9.87 5.18 -15.85
N PHE A 220 -9.67 4.89 -17.14
CA PHE A 220 -10.77 4.66 -18.07
C PHE A 220 -11.39 3.29 -17.82
N GLY A 221 -12.59 3.25 -17.24
CA GLY A 221 -13.37 2.02 -17.06
C GLY A 221 -13.72 1.34 -18.38
N VAL A 222 -13.87 0.01 -18.33
CA VAL A 222 -14.22 -0.88 -19.44
C VAL A 222 -15.34 -1.82 -19.00
N ILE A 223 -16.53 -1.67 -19.57
CA ILE A 223 -17.75 -2.38 -19.16
C ILE A 223 -18.26 -3.32 -20.28
N PRO A 224 -18.94 -4.42 -19.96
CA PRO A 224 -19.58 -5.28 -20.96
C PRO A 224 -20.66 -4.52 -21.75
N THR A 225 -20.80 -4.79 -23.05
CA THR A 225 -21.91 -4.22 -23.85
C THR A 225 -22.43 -5.18 -24.93
N ALA A 226 -23.68 -4.99 -25.32
CA ALA A 226 -24.30 -5.65 -26.47
C ALA A 226 -24.29 -4.77 -27.74
N GLN A 227 -23.73 -3.56 -27.67
CA GLN A 227 -23.56 -2.66 -28.81
C GLN A 227 -22.42 -3.15 -29.72
N THR A 228 -22.51 -2.83 -31.02
CA THR A 228 -21.41 -3.06 -31.98
C THR A 228 -20.62 -1.76 -32.26
N PRO A 229 -19.39 -1.82 -32.81
CA PRO A 229 -18.62 -0.62 -33.17
C PRO A 229 -19.29 0.32 -34.19
N GLU A 230 -20.30 -0.15 -34.92
CA GLU A 230 -21.15 0.68 -35.80
C GLU A 230 -22.29 1.39 -35.07
N GLN A 231 -22.55 1.04 -33.80
CA GLN A 231 -23.61 1.60 -32.96
C GLN A 231 -23.04 2.55 -31.89
N ASP A 232 -21.83 2.30 -31.42
CA ASP A 232 -21.12 3.08 -30.40
C ASP A 232 -19.61 2.95 -30.67
N GLU A 233 -18.91 4.07 -30.85
CA GLU A 233 -17.50 4.08 -31.27
C GLU A 233 -16.53 3.72 -30.14
N ASP A 234 -16.99 3.67 -28.89
CA ASP A 234 -16.23 3.21 -27.72
C ASP A 234 -16.15 1.68 -27.58
N VAL A 235 -16.84 0.93 -28.45
CA VAL A 235 -16.92 -0.55 -28.40
C VAL A 235 -15.61 -1.22 -28.84
N LEU A 236 -15.01 -1.95 -27.90
CA LEU A 236 -13.85 -2.80 -28.10
C LEU A 236 -14.23 -4.12 -28.81
N PRO A 237 -13.33 -4.72 -29.62
CA PRO A 237 -13.61 -5.96 -30.37
C PRO A 237 -13.94 -7.21 -29.54
N ASN A 238 -13.85 -7.14 -28.21
CA ASN A 238 -14.05 -8.25 -27.28
C ASN A 238 -15.44 -8.26 -26.60
N GLY A 239 -16.38 -7.38 -26.98
CA GLY A 239 -17.72 -7.31 -26.38
C GLY A 239 -17.82 -6.40 -25.15
N TYR A 240 -16.85 -5.50 -24.99
CA TYR A 240 -16.82 -4.45 -23.97
C TYR A 240 -16.81 -3.08 -24.66
N LYS A 241 -17.04 -2.00 -23.91
CA LYS A 241 -16.71 -0.63 -24.34
C LYS A 241 -16.00 0.12 -23.23
N PHE A 242 -15.28 1.19 -23.57
CA PHE A 242 -14.93 2.17 -22.55
C PHE A 242 -16.21 2.85 -22.04
N SER A 243 -16.31 3.03 -20.73
CA SER A 243 -17.46 3.66 -20.09
C SER A 243 -17.28 5.17 -19.93
N THR A 244 -18.38 5.90 -19.76
CA THR A 244 -18.35 7.14 -18.97
C THR A 244 -18.08 6.85 -17.49
N CYS A 245 -17.86 7.88 -16.67
CA CYS A 245 -17.77 7.70 -15.22
C CYS A 245 -19.07 7.13 -14.63
N ASP A 246 -20.23 7.71 -14.95
CA ASP A 246 -21.53 7.21 -14.49
C ASP A 246 -21.85 5.79 -15.00
N GLU A 247 -21.46 5.45 -16.25
CA GLU A 247 -21.61 4.09 -16.78
C GLU A 247 -20.72 3.04 -16.09
N GLY A 248 -19.63 3.47 -15.44
CA GLY A 248 -18.72 2.59 -14.69
C GLY A 248 -19.08 2.40 -13.21
N GLU A 249 -19.96 3.23 -12.65
CA GLU A 249 -20.39 3.13 -11.25
C GLU A 249 -21.03 1.76 -10.91
N PRO A 250 -21.91 1.15 -11.74
CA PRO A 250 -22.49 -0.17 -11.45
C PRO A 250 -21.52 -1.36 -11.59
N TYR A 251 -20.24 -1.08 -11.81
CA TYR A 251 -19.16 -2.05 -11.99
C TYR A 251 -17.95 -1.75 -11.07
N ASP A 252 -18.11 -0.83 -10.12
CA ASP A 252 -17.06 -0.34 -9.20
C ASP A 252 -15.84 0.31 -9.91
N GLN A 253 -15.98 0.66 -11.19
CA GLN A 253 -14.93 1.26 -12.02
C GLN A 253 -14.90 2.80 -11.98
N SER A 254 -15.45 3.39 -10.92
CA SER A 254 -15.61 4.83 -10.77
C SER A 254 -15.34 5.31 -9.34
N SER A 255 -14.33 4.71 -8.68
CA SER A 255 -13.87 5.21 -7.38
C SER A 255 -13.43 6.69 -7.49
N PRO A 256 -13.83 7.56 -6.54
CA PRO A 256 -13.41 8.96 -6.55
C PRO A 256 -11.92 9.10 -6.22
N ASP A 257 -11.27 10.06 -6.88
CA ASP A 257 -9.84 10.32 -6.72
C ASP A 257 -9.58 11.84 -6.61
N GLY A 258 -9.03 12.27 -5.48
CA GLY A 258 -8.80 13.68 -5.18
C GLY A 258 -7.76 14.35 -6.08
N ASP A 259 -6.58 13.75 -6.24
CA ASP A 259 -5.51 14.26 -7.09
C ASP A 259 -5.96 14.41 -8.55
N THR A 260 -6.67 13.40 -9.05
CA THR A 260 -7.27 13.39 -10.39
C THR A 260 -8.32 14.49 -10.53
N THR A 261 -9.23 14.64 -9.57
CA THR A 261 -10.26 15.69 -9.61
C THR A 261 -9.65 17.09 -9.55
N GLY A 262 -8.59 17.30 -8.76
CA GLY A 262 -7.84 18.55 -8.71
C GLY A 262 -7.12 18.87 -10.03
N LEU A 263 -6.40 17.91 -10.62
CA LEU A 263 -5.69 18.13 -11.87
C LEU A 263 -6.63 18.26 -13.08
N ALA A 264 -7.74 17.52 -13.10
CA ALA A 264 -8.79 17.66 -14.10
C ALA A 264 -9.48 19.04 -14.01
N LEU A 265 -9.71 19.57 -12.81
CA LEU A 265 -10.17 20.96 -12.62
C LEU A 265 -9.16 21.96 -13.23
N SER A 266 -7.87 21.84 -12.92
CA SER A 266 -6.83 22.68 -13.55
C SER A 266 -6.78 22.55 -15.08
N ALA A 267 -7.08 21.37 -15.63
CA ALA A 267 -7.18 21.17 -17.08
C ALA A 267 -8.42 21.84 -17.70
N LEU A 268 -9.58 21.74 -17.06
CA LEU A 268 -10.79 22.45 -17.52
C LEU A 268 -10.63 23.97 -17.44
N LEU A 269 -10.02 24.48 -16.36
CA LEU A 269 -9.68 25.89 -16.22
C LEU A 269 -8.77 26.35 -17.35
N ALA A 270 -7.66 25.64 -17.59
CA ALA A 270 -6.74 25.97 -18.68
C ALA A 270 -7.41 25.97 -20.05
N ALA A 271 -8.19 24.93 -20.37
CA ALA A 271 -8.95 24.86 -21.61
C ALA A 271 -9.92 26.03 -21.77
N ARG A 272 -10.64 26.41 -20.70
CA ARG A 272 -11.54 27.58 -20.67
C ARG A 272 -10.80 28.89 -20.90
N HIS A 273 -9.63 29.10 -20.25
CA HIS A 273 -8.78 30.27 -20.47
C HIS A 273 -8.20 30.34 -21.89
N ALA A 274 -7.96 29.19 -22.53
CA ALA A 274 -7.62 29.07 -23.95
C ALA A 274 -8.84 29.16 -24.90
N GLY A 275 -10.06 29.38 -24.38
CA GLY A 275 -11.26 29.63 -25.17
C GLY A 275 -12.09 28.40 -25.54
N ALA A 276 -11.95 27.27 -24.84
CA ALA A 276 -12.88 26.14 -24.98
C ALA A 276 -14.29 26.51 -24.44
N PRO A 277 -15.37 26.14 -25.15
CA PRO A 277 -16.74 26.40 -24.72
C PRO A 277 -17.24 25.38 -23.68
N ASP A 278 -18.38 25.69 -23.07
CA ASP A 278 -19.23 24.73 -22.33
C ASP A 278 -18.59 24.02 -21.10
N LEU A 279 -17.54 24.62 -20.51
CA LEU A 279 -16.80 24.05 -19.37
C LEU A 279 -17.26 24.53 -17.99
N ASP A 280 -18.13 25.54 -17.90
CA ASP A 280 -18.52 26.15 -16.62
C ASP A 280 -19.28 25.17 -15.70
N ASP A 281 -20.31 24.48 -16.20
CA ASP A 281 -21.04 23.44 -15.44
C ASP A 281 -20.11 22.31 -14.93
N PRO A 282 -19.22 21.71 -15.76
CA PRO A 282 -18.18 20.79 -15.28
C PRO A 282 -17.26 21.35 -14.18
N ILE A 283 -16.81 22.59 -14.32
CA ILE A 283 -15.95 23.27 -13.33
C ILE A 283 -16.71 23.48 -12.01
N GLU A 284 -17.94 23.98 -12.05
CA GLU A 284 -18.75 24.18 -10.84
C GLU A 284 -18.98 22.87 -10.07
N ARG A 285 -19.23 21.75 -10.77
CA ARG A 285 -19.36 20.43 -10.14
C ARG A 285 -18.07 19.95 -9.49
N ALA A 286 -16.92 20.10 -10.16
CA ALA A 286 -15.62 19.70 -9.61
C ALA A 286 -15.27 20.53 -8.36
N VAL A 287 -15.47 21.85 -8.41
CA VAL A 287 -15.30 22.76 -7.27
C VAL A 287 -16.25 22.38 -6.12
N ALA A 288 -17.52 22.11 -6.42
CA ALA A 288 -18.51 21.71 -5.41
C ALA A 288 -18.13 20.38 -4.74
N TRP A 289 -17.65 19.38 -5.49
CA TRP A 289 -17.21 18.11 -4.92
C TRP A 289 -15.96 18.28 -4.04
N LEU A 290 -14.94 18.98 -4.53
CA LEU A 290 -13.69 19.21 -3.79
C LEU A 290 -13.94 19.97 -2.48
N LYS A 291 -14.83 20.97 -2.47
CA LYS A 291 -15.20 21.70 -1.25
C LYS A 291 -15.96 20.84 -0.23
N GLN A 292 -16.74 19.85 -0.68
CA GLN A 292 -17.43 18.90 0.19
C GLN A 292 -16.49 17.82 0.76
N ASN A 293 -15.44 17.45 0.03
CA ASN A 293 -14.50 16.37 0.39
C ASN A 293 -13.21 16.89 1.06
N GLN A 294 -13.21 18.13 1.55
CA GLN A 294 -12.11 18.63 2.37
C GLN A 294 -12.20 18.10 3.81
N ALA A 295 -11.13 17.47 4.29
CA ALA A 295 -11.09 16.92 5.65
C ALA A 295 -11.10 18.01 6.73
N SER A 296 -11.46 17.62 7.96
CA SER A 296 -11.46 18.49 9.14
C SER A 296 -10.08 19.08 9.48
N SER A 297 -8.99 18.42 9.05
CA SER A 297 -7.60 18.89 9.13
C SER A 297 -7.31 20.07 8.17
N GLY A 298 -8.17 20.29 7.17
CA GLY A 298 -7.96 21.27 6.10
C GLY A 298 -7.24 20.73 4.87
N GLY A 299 -6.69 19.52 4.93
CA GLY A 299 -6.12 18.83 3.77
C GLY A 299 -7.17 18.04 2.98
N TRP A 300 -6.71 17.47 1.86
CA TRP A 300 -7.45 16.51 1.05
C TRP A 300 -6.65 15.22 0.89
N SER A 301 -7.38 14.12 0.72
CA SER A 301 -6.86 12.81 0.33
C SER A 301 -6.78 12.68 -1.20
N GLY A 302 -6.10 11.64 -1.68
CA GLY A 302 -6.09 11.27 -3.09
C GLY A 302 -7.19 10.26 -3.44
N GLY A 303 -6.85 9.26 -4.24
CA GLY A 303 -7.67 8.06 -4.45
C GLY A 303 -7.14 6.84 -3.69
N VAL A 304 -7.38 5.64 -4.25
CA VAL A 304 -7.01 4.34 -3.65
C VAL A 304 -5.50 4.27 -3.34
N GLY A 305 -5.16 3.87 -2.11
CA GLY A 305 -3.81 3.86 -1.55
C GLY A 305 -3.32 5.21 -1.00
N THR A 306 -4.14 6.26 -1.09
CA THR A 306 -3.82 7.64 -0.66
C THR A 306 -4.97 8.32 0.10
N GLU A 307 -5.83 7.53 0.74
CA GLU A 307 -7.10 7.93 1.37
C GLU A 307 -6.94 8.81 2.62
N THR A 308 -5.71 9.00 3.10
CA THR A 308 -5.38 9.90 4.21
C THR A 308 -5.02 11.30 3.69
N PRO A 309 -5.53 12.39 4.29
CA PRO A 309 -5.18 13.74 3.88
C PRO A 309 -3.67 14.00 3.93
N ASN A 310 -3.11 14.44 2.81
CA ASN A 310 -1.67 14.49 2.58
C ASN A 310 -1.24 15.72 1.76
N ALA A 311 0.05 16.02 1.73
CA ALA A 311 0.59 17.23 1.12
C ALA A 311 0.58 17.23 -0.43
N ASN A 312 0.58 16.06 -1.07
CA ASN A 312 0.49 15.90 -2.52
C ASN A 312 -0.87 16.39 -3.02
N SER A 313 -1.92 15.68 -2.61
CA SER A 313 -3.32 15.93 -3.00
C SER A 313 -3.78 17.30 -2.54
N THR A 314 -3.42 17.70 -1.31
CA THR A 314 -3.70 19.06 -0.82
C THR A 314 -3.00 20.13 -1.66
N GLY A 315 -1.79 19.88 -2.16
CA GLY A 315 -1.05 20.81 -3.03
C GLY A 315 -1.78 21.07 -4.34
N LEU A 316 -2.08 20.01 -5.08
CA LEU A 316 -2.80 20.06 -6.36
C LEU A 316 -4.20 20.68 -6.20
N ILE A 317 -4.97 20.23 -5.21
CA ILE A 317 -6.35 20.70 -5.01
C ILE A 317 -6.39 22.16 -4.53
N THR A 318 -5.44 22.60 -3.68
CA THR A 318 -5.38 24.00 -3.22
C THR A 318 -5.06 24.94 -4.40
N GLN A 319 -4.17 24.54 -5.31
CA GLN A 319 -3.89 25.28 -6.54
C GLN A 319 -5.14 25.37 -7.43
N ALA A 320 -5.79 24.25 -7.71
CA ALA A 320 -6.94 24.19 -8.61
C ALA A 320 -8.16 24.99 -8.08
N LEU A 321 -8.40 24.95 -6.76
CA LEU A 321 -9.47 25.72 -6.12
C LEU A 321 -9.17 27.23 -6.03
N ALA A 322 -7.90 27.63 -5.93
CA ALA A 322 -7.51 29.04 -5.98
C ALA A 322 -7.70 29.63 -7.39
N ASP A 323 -7.30 28.87 -8.42
CA ASP A 323 -7.43 29.21 -9.84
C ASP A 323 -8.92 29.26 -10.28
N ALA A 324 -9.76 28.35 -9.76
CA ALA A 324 -11.20 28.38 -9.98
C ALA A 324 -11.92 29.57 -9.32
N GLY A 325 -11.42 30.02 -8.16
CA GLY A 325 -12.06 31.03 -7.32
C GLY A 325 -13.29 30.53 -6.55
N GLY A 326 -13.83 31.38 -5.66
CA GLY A 326 -15.05 31.08 -4.89
C GLY A 326 -14.90 29.98 -3.83
N ALA A 327 -13.66 29.60 -3.50
CA ALA A 327 -13.28 28.56 -2.54
C ALA A 327 -12.31 29.08 -1.46
N ASP A 328 -12.33 30.39 -1.17
CA ASP A 328 -11.33 31.08 -0.34
C ASP A 328 -11.15 30.46 1.06
N ALA A 329 -12.25 29.99 1.66
CA ALA A 329 -12.23 29.37 2.98
C ALA A 329 -11.58 27.98 2.97
N GLU A 330 -11.77 27.24 1.87
CA GLU A 330 -11.20 25.92 1.64
C GLU A 330 -9.71 26.03 1.25
N VAL A 331 -9.35 26.94 0.34
CA VAL A 331 -7.96 27.29 0.00
C VAL A 331 -7.18 27.72 1.24
N ALA A 332 -7.75 28.59 2.08
CA ALA A 332 -7.11 29.04 3.31
C ALA A 332 -6.82 27.89 4.31
N LYS A 333 -7.64 26.84 4.34
CA LYS A 333 -7.38 25.64 5.15
C LYS A 333 -6.30 24.76 4.50
N GLY A 334 -6.33 24.60 3.17
CA GLY A 334 -5.30 23.87 2.41
C GLY A 334 -3.91 24.43 2.63
N VAL A 335 -3.74 25.75 2.44
CA VAL A 335 -2.48 26.46 2.74
C VAL A 335 -2.03 26.23 4.20
N ARG A 336 -2.95 26.21 5.18
CA ARG A 336 -2.61 25.91 6.58
C ARG A 336 -2.16 24.47 6.80
N PHE A 337 -2.75 23.50 6.10
CA PHE A 337 -2.33 22.09 6.15
C PHE A 337 -0.94 21.89 5.53
N LEU A 338 -0.68 22.50 4.38
CA LEU A 338 0.65 22.45 3.73
C LEU A 338 1.73 23.07 4.64
N LYS A 339 1.42 24.21 5.27
CA LYS A 339 2.32 24.88 6.21
C LYS A 339 2.50 24.16 7.54
N SER A 340 1.54 23.34 7.99
CA SER A 340 1.73 22.50 9.19
C SER A 340 2.53 21.22 8.92
N ALA A 341 2.95 20.99 7.67
CA ALA A 341 3.91 19.95 7.28
C ALA A 341 5.27 20.52 6.84
N GLN A 342 5.50 21.84 6.89
CA GLN A 342 6.70 22.50 6.36
C GLN A 342 7.74 22.81 7.44
N VAL A 343 9.03 22.57 7.14
CA VAL A 343 10.16 22.96 8.00
C VAL A 343 10.38 24.47 8.00
N THR A 344 10.47 25.05 9.19
CA THR A 344 10.57 26.50 9.38
C THR A 344 11.86 26.90 10.10
N ALA A 345 12.11 28.21 10.21
CA ALA A 345 13.22 28.75 11.02
C ALA A 345 13.06 28.49 12.54
N ALA A 346 11.88 28.04 13.01
CA ALA A 346 11.69 27.61 14.40
C ALA A 346 12.39 26.27 14.70
N ASP A 347 12.63 25.45 13.67
CA ASP A 347 13.13 24.08 13.79
C ASP A 347 14.67 24.01 13.76
N LYS A 348 15.33 25.17 13.87
CA LYS A 348 16.79 25.36 13.91
C LYS A 348 17.54 24.59 15.02
N ASP A 349 16.83 24.12 16.05
CA ASP A 349 17.38 23.34 17.16
C ASP A 349 16.97 21.85 17.10
N THR A 350 16.42 21.40 15.95
CA THR A 350 15.97 20.02 15.69
C THR A 350 16.90 19.32 14.67
N PRO A 351 16.79 17.98 14.49
CA PRO A 351 17.57 17.29 13.46
C PRO A 351 17.29 17.75 12.02
N ILE A 352 16.14 18.39 11.75
CA ILE A 352 15.79 18.94 10.44
C ILE A 352 16.16 20.42 10.26
N ALA A 353 17.05 20.97 11.11
CA ALA A 353 17.53 22.36 10.99
C ALA A 353 18.15 22.70 9.62
N GLY A 354 18.70 21.71 8.89
CA GLY A 354 19.21 21.87 7.52
C GLY A 354 18.14 21.84 6.42
N GLU A 355 16.93 21.39 6.76
CA GLU A 355 15.85 21.06 5.83
C GLU A 355 14.83 22.19 5.66
N LEU A 356 15.19 23.40 6.10
CA LEU A 356 14.38 24.62 5.94
C LEU A 356 13.79 24.71 4.53
N GLY A 357 12.46 24.80 4.47
CA GLY A 357 11.66 24.84 3.26
C GLY A 357 10.99 23.53 2.87
N GLY A 358 11.57 22.37 3.22
CA GLY A 358 11.03 21.05 2.89
C GLY A 358 9.65 20.80 3.51
N ILE A 359 8.83 19.99 2.84
CA ILE A 359 7.45 19.68 3.25
C ILE A 359 7.28 18.16 3.33
N ALA A 360 6.81 17.69 4.48
CA ALA A 360 6.52 16.28 4.73
C ALA A 360 5.22 15.85 4.02
N TYR A 361 5.09 14.55 3.75
CA TYR A 361 3.85 13.99 3.19
C TYR A 361 2.62 14.23 4.08
N THR A 362 2.80 14.32 5.41
CA THR A 362 1.75 14.70 6.36
C THR A 362 2.33 15.53 7.52
N PRO A 363 1.51 16.34 8.22
CA PRO A 363 1.93 17.02 9.46
C PRO A 363 2.49 16.08 10.54
N ALA A 364 2.00 14.83 10.61
CA ALA A 364 2.54 13.82 11.52
C ALA A 364 3.94 13.34 11.12
N GLY A 365 4.22 13.23 9.81
CA GLY A 365 5.56 12.96 9.28
C GLY A 365 6.53 14.11 9.56
N TYR A 366 6.07 15.35 9.46
CA TYR A 366 6.83 16.54 9.85
C TYR A 366 7.18 16.52 11.36
N ASP A 367 6.21 16.31 12.25
CA ASP A 367 6.48 16.23 13.69
C ASP A 367 7.38 15.04 14.07
N SER A 368 7.32 13.93 13.31
CA SER A 368 8.29 12.81 13.44
C SER A 368 9.71 13.27 13.08
N ALA A 369 9.89 13.91 11.92
CA ALA A 369 11.21 14.37 11.48
C ALA A 369 11.81 15.46 12.39
N ARG A 370 10.98 16.29 13.05
CA ARG A 370 11.42 17.24 14.09
C ARG A 370 12.05 16.55 15.31
N ARG A 371 11.84 15.25 15.50
CA ARG A 371 12.51 14.43 16.51
C ARG A 371 13.67 13.61 15.93
N ASN A 372 13.53 13.13 14.69
CA ASN A 372 14.31 12.00 14.16
C ASN A 372 15.13 12.30 12.89
N GLY A 373 14.91 13.44 12.23
CA GLY A 373 15.41 13.73 10.88
C GLY A 373 14.50 13.19 9.78
N ILE A 374 14.74 13.57 8.52
CA ILE A 374 14.02 13.02 7.35
C ILE A 374 14.48 11.59 7.04
N GLY A 375 15.77 11.28 7.25
CA GLY A 375 16.33 9.98 6.89
C GLY A 375 16.20 9.71 5.38
N SER A 376 15.67 8.54 5.03
CA SER A 376 15.43 8.12 3.64
C SER A 376 13.94 8.09 3.28
N ASP A 377 13.08 8.73 4.08
CA ASP A 377 11.77 9.25 3.63
C ASP A 377 11.95 10.46 2.68
N LEU A 378 13.19 10.88 2.45
CA LEU A 378 13.57 11.98 1.55
C LEU A 378 12.91 11.92 0.16
N PRO A 379 12.82 10.78 -0.56
CA PRO A 379 12.11 10.73 -1.84
C PRO A 379 10.62 11.09 -1.72
N THR A 380 9.98 10.69 -0.61
CA THR A 380 8.59 11.07 -0.28
C THR A 380 8.47 12.57 -0.03
N TRP A 381 9.40 13.14 0.76
CA TRP A 381 9.45 14.58 1.04
C TRP A 381 9.70 15.43 -0.21
N ILE A 382 10.48 14.93 -1.18
CA ILE A 382 10.71 15.61 -2.45
C ILE A 382 9.43 15.64 -3.29
N ARG A 383 8.73 14.50 -3.41
CA ARG A 383 7.45 14.44 -4.13
C ARG A 383 6.35 15.28 -3.47
N ALA A 384 6.27 15.24 -2.14
CA ALA A 384 5.37 16.06 -1.34
C ALA A 384 5.66 17.55 -1.48
N SER A 385 6.93 17.94 -1.37
CA SER A 385 7.39 19.33 -1.54
C SER A 385 7.03 19.90 -2.92
N ALA A 386 7.32 19.16 -3.99
CA ALA A 386 7.05 19.62 -5.35
C ALA A 386 5.56 19.96 -5.56
N GLN A 387 4.66 19.06 -5.18
CA GLN A 387 3.22 19.26 -5.36
C GLN A 387 2.62 20.26 -4.35
N ALA A 388 3.12 20.28 -3.10
CA ALA A 388 2.74 21.26 -2.10
C ALA A 388 3.11 22.70 -2.48
N SER A 389 4.24 22.92 -3.17
CA SER A 389 4.65 24.25 -3.67
C SER A 389 3.61 24.88 -4.60
N LEU A 390 2.89 24.07 -5.39
CA LEU A 390 1.80 24.53 -6.25
C LEU A 390 0.65 25.12 -5.40
N GLY A 391 0.23 24.41 -4.35
CA GLY A 391 -0.82 24.86 -3.43
C GLY A 391 -0.42 26.08 -2.58
N LEU A 392 0.87 26.24 -2.28
CA LEU A 392 1.39 27.42 -1.58
C LEU A 392 1.50 28.66 -2.50
N SER A 393 1.88 28.45 -3.76
CA SER A 393 2.05 29.54 -4.75
C SER A 393 0.74 30.01 -5.37
N GLN A 394 -0.27 29.12 -5.46
CA GLN A 394 -1.58 29.36 -6.07
C GLN A 394 -1.49 29.92 -7.50
N VAL A 395 -0.51 29.47 -8.29
CA VAL A 395 -0.45 29.80 -9.73
C VAL A 395 -1.25 28.77 -10.51
N GLY A 396 -2.25 29.22 -11.27
CA GLY A 396 -3.00 28.38 -12.20
C GLY A 396 -2.12 27.76 -13.28
N PHE A 397 -2.38 26.52 -13.68
CA PHE A 397 -1.54 25.83 -14.68
C PHE A 397 -1.46 26.57 -16.02
N TYR A 398 -2.52 27.28 -16.42
CA TYR A 398 -2.51 28.12 -17.62
C TYR A 398 -1.62 29.35 -17.45
N ASP A 399 -1.74 30.08 -16.34
CA ASP A 399 -0.86 31.21 -16.08
C ASP A 399 0.61 30.76 -15.95
N LEU A 400 0.85 29.56 -15.41
CA LEU A 400 2.17 28.95 -15.35
C LEU A 400 2.76 28.67 -16.76
N THR A 401 1.99 28.13 -17.71
CA THR A 401 2.45 27.94 -19.11
C THR A 401 2.57 29.25 -19.90
N LYS A 402 1.97 30.35 -19.42
CA LYS A 402 2.22 31.72 -19.96
C LYS A 402 3.40 32.44 -19.31
N GLY A 403 3.96 31.91 -18.22
CA GLY A 403 4.91 32.64 -17.37
C GLY A 403 4.28 33.81 -16.59
N ASN A 404 2.95 33.84 -16.47
CA ASN A 404 2.18 34.83 -15.72
C ASN A 404 2.28 34.54 -14.21
N ILE A 405 3.44 34.78 -13.60
CA ILE A 405 3.66 34.58 -12.16
C ILE A 405 3.56 35.95 -11.45
N PRO A 406 2.51 36.22 -10.64
CA PRO A 406 2.39 37.48 -9.90
C PRO A 406 3.59 37.79 -8.98
N ASP A 407 4.00 39.06 -8.94
CA ASP A 407 5.04 39.57 -8.06
C ASP A 407 4.66 39.40 -6.57
N GLY A 408 5.51 38.73 -5.79
CA GLY A 408 5.29 38.56 -4.34
C GLY A 408 6.44 37.90 -3.57
N GLY A 409 6.76 38.46 -2.40
CA GLY A 409 7.71 37.92 -1.42
C GLY A 409 9.19 38.24 -1.69
N GLU A 410 9.84 38.89 -0.72
CA GLU A 410 11.31 39.06 -0.67
C GLU A 410 12.03 37.71 -0.46
N GLU A 411 13.30 37.65 -0.88
CA GLU A 411 14.12 36.44 -0.84
C GLU A 411 14.60 36.08 0.59
N PRO A 412 14.53 34.80 1.03
CA PRO A 412 14.98 34.40 2.38
C PRO A 412 16.50 34.54 2.57
N THR A 413 16.95 35.61 3.23
CA THR A 413 18.38 35.88 3.45
C THR A 413 19.05 34.83 4.35
N SER A 414 19.94 34.02 3.79
CA SER A 414 20.76 33.07 4.54
C SER A 414 21.87 33.76 5.36
N PRO A 415 22.12 33.38 6.63
CA PRO A 415 23.12 34.00 7.49
C PRO A 415 24.55 33.53 7.14
N SER A 416 25.22 34.23 6.23
CA SER A 416 26.63 33.93 5.89
C SER A 416 27.59 34.35 7.01
N THR A 417 28.10 33.37 7.76
CA THR A 417 29.03 33.57 8.89
C THR A 417 30.48 33.28 8.50
N THR A 418 31.06 34.11 7.63
CA THR A 418 32.52 34.15 7.41
C THR A 418 33.18 35.19 8.32
N PRO A 419 33.80 34.83 9.46
CA PRO A 419 34.41 35.79 10.36
C PRO A 419 35.77 36.28 9.84
N THR A 420 35.83 37.51 9.34
CA THR A 420 37.10 38.22 9.16
C THR A 420 37.62 38.69 10.54
N PRO A 421 38.87 38.40 10.92
CA PRO A 421 39.36 38.70 12.26
C PRO A 421 39.69 40.19 12.46
N THR A 422 39.40 40.73 13.63
CA THR A 422 39.96 42.00 14.15
C THR A 422 40.04 41.91 15.68
N SER A 423 41.09 42.47 16.27
CA SER A 423 41.59 42.08 17.60
C SER A 423 41.42 43.14 18.69
N THR A 424 41.44 42.69 19.96
CA THR A 424 41.61 43.49 21.20
C THR A 424 40.43 44.41 21.58
N THR A 425 40.10 44.67 22.86
CA THR A 425 40.85 44.50 24.13
C THR A 425 39.91 44.20 25.33
N THR A 426 40.40 43.49 26.36
CA THR A 426 39.75 43.31 27.68
C THR A 426 39.91 44.55 28.58
N PRO A 427 39.07 44.77 29.62
CA PRO A 427 39.37 44.18 30.94
C PRO A 427 38.15 43.71 31.79
N ALA A 428 38.44 42.92 32.82
CA ALA A 428 37.53 42.51 33.92
C ALA A 428 37.86 43.36 35.20
N PRO A 429 37.34 43.13 36.45
CA PRO A 429 36.55 42.02 37.01
C PRO A 429 35.28 42.46 37.82
N THR A 430 34.56 41.62 38.58
CA THR A 430 34.82 41.22 40.00
C THR A 430 33.75 40.20 40.49
N THR A 431 34.05 39.47 41.58
CA THR A 431 33.17 38.49 42.29
C THR A 431 32.20 39.18 43.28
N THR A 432 31.39 38.56 44.18
CA THR A 432 31.39 37.24 44.88
C THR A 432 29.96 36.96 45.45
N PRO A 433 29.62 35.77 46.00
CA PRO A 433 28.23 35.35 46.32
C PRO A 433 27.83 35.57 47.80
N ASP A 434 26.59 35.19 48.16
CA ASP A 434 26.25 34.79 49.54
C ASP A 434 25.10 33.75 49.60
N VAL A 435 24.88 33.14 50.78
CA VAL A 435 23.97 32.02 51.06
C VAL A 435 23.20 32.25 52.36
N THR A 436 21.87 32.02 52.40
CA THR A 436 21.18 31.56 53.63
C THR A 436 19.75 31.06 53.42
N THR A 437 19.35 30.06 54.22
CA THR A 437 17.96 29.72 54.59
C THR A 437 17.81 29.92 56.10
N PRO A 438 16.60 30.20 56.65
CA PRO A 438 15.96 29.13 57.44
C PRO A 438 14.39 29.13 57.49
N ASN A 439 13.86 27.95 57.18
CA ASN A 439 12.70 27.17 57.68
C ASN A 439 11.65 27.67 58.74
N VAL A 440 10.52 26.93 58.75
CA VAL A 440 9.46 26.62 59.77
C VAL A 440 8.20 27.50 59.97
N THR A 441 7.05 26.80 60.05
CA THR A 441 5.74 27.11 60.71
C THR A 441 4.65 27.72 59.82
N THR A 442 3.66 27.01 59.25
CA THR A 442 2.63 26.03 59.74
C THR A 442 1.34 26.68 60.26
N THR A 443 0.21 26.42 59.58
CA THR A 443 -1.15 26.31 60.16
C THR A 443 -2.04 25.47 59.22
N GLU A 444 -2.55 24.34 59.75
CA GLU A 444 -3.92 23.74 59.69
C GLU A 444 -4.96 24.19 58.62
N GLN A 445 -6.04 23.47 58.24
CA GLN A 445 -6.69 22.17 58.59
C GLN A 445 -7.72 21.84 57.45
N THR A 446 -8.42 20.70 57.27
CA THR A 446 -8.48 19.32 57.84
C THR A 446 -8.63 18.35 56.62
N THR A 447 -9.16 17.12 56.53
CA THR A 447 -9.93 16.14 57.36
C THR A 447 -9.55 14.69 56.96
N SER A 448 -9.87 13.70 57.80
CA SER A 448 -9.56 12.27 57.65
C SER A 448 -10.50 11.47 56.73
N THR A 449 -10.09 10.25 56.35
CA THR A 449 -10.73 8.98 56.78
C THR A 449 -9.71 7.82 56.72
N THR A 450 -9.86 6.81 57.57
CA THR A 450 -8.82 5.82 57.90
C THR A 450 -9.26 4.37 57.60
N VAL A 451 -8.36 3.54 57.05
CA VAL A 451 -8.31 2.08 57.29
C VAL A 451 -6.84 1.67 57.44
N ALA A 452 -6.55 0.65 58.26
CA ALA A 452 -5.20 0.18 58.59
C ALA A 452 -4.83 -1.12 57.83
N PRO A 453 -3.54 -1.47 57.68
CA PRO A 453 -3.11 -2.70 57.04
C PRO A 453 -3.09 -3.89 58.02
N GLU A 454 -3.66 -5.04 57.61
CA GLU A 454 -3.40 -6.34 58.27
C GLU A 454 -2.34 -7.13 57.48
N THR A 455 -1.29 -7.56 58.15
CA THR A 455 -0.24 -8.42 57.56
C THR A 455 -0.65 -9.89 57.69
N ARG A 456 -0.80 -10.60 56.57
CA ARG A 456 -1.06 -12.05 56.56
C ARG A 456 -0.09 -12.77 55.65
N THR A 457 0.88 -13.46 56.24
CA THR A 457 1.80 -14.35 55.56
C THR A 457 1.14 -15.72 55.35
N GLU A 458 0.81 -16.09 54.12
CA GLU A 458 0.44 -17.46 53.77
C GLU A 458 1.26 -18.00 52.59
N THR A 459 1.59 -19.29 52.66
CA THR A 459 2.66 -19.92 51.88
C THR A 459 2.19 -20.31 50.49
N VAL A 460 2.94 -19.90 49.46
CA VAL A 460 2.69 -20.33 48.07
C VAL A 460 3.06 -21.80 47.88
N THR A 461 2.04 -22.65 47.72
CA THR A 461 2.17 -24.01 47.19
C THR A 461 1.48 -24.05 45.83
N ALA A 462 2.25 -24.17 44.75
CA ALA A 462 1.72 -24.19 43.40
C ALA A 462 0.98 -25.51 43.12
N ALA A 463 -0.31 -25.41 42.79
CA ALA A 463 -1.12 -26.52 42.29
C ALA A 463 -2.09 -26.00 41.23
N GLN A 464 -1.74 -26.15 39.95
CA GLN A 464 -2.67 -25.86 38.85
C GLN A 464 -3.86 -26.81 38.94
N ARG A 465 -5.06 -26.24 38.97
CA ARG A 465 -6.33 -26.95 38.85
C ARG A 465 -7.15 -26.22 37.79
N PRO A 466 -7.64 -26.89 36.73
CA PRO A 466 -8.31 -26.20 35.64
C PRO A 466 -9.55 -25.47 36.17
N ARG A 467 -9.56 -24.14 36.00
CA ARG A 467 -10.72 -23.31 36.35
C ARG A 467 -11.69 -23.35 35.18
N THR A 468 -12.63 -24.29 35.19
CA THR A 468 -13.84 -24.23 34.36
C THR A 468 -14.72 -23.07 34.83
N ARG A 469 -14.31 -21.83 34.53
CA ARG A 469 -15.17 -20.66 34.63
C ARG A 469 -16.06 -20.68 33.39
N THR A 470 -17.38 -20.62 33.58
CA THR A 470 -18.31 -20.49 32.46
C THR A 470 -17.94 -19.23 31.65
N PRO A 471 -17.94 -19.29 30.29
CA PRO A 471 -17.82 -18.11 29.44
C PRO A 471 -18.77 -16.99 29.89
N ARG A 472 -18.39 -15.72 29.73
CA ARG A 472 -19.35 -14.63 29.91
C ARG A 472 -20.35 -14.66 28.74
N PRO A 473 -21.56 -14.09 28.90
CA PRO A 473 -22.41 -13.80 27.76
C PRO A 473 -21.65 -12.92 26.76
N VAL A 474 -21.77 -13.24 25.47
CA VAL A 474 -21.24 -12.42 24.38
C VAL A 474 -21.87 -11.02 24.43
N SER A 475 -21.09 -9.98 24.14
CA SER A 475 -21.56 -8.59 24.13
C SER A 475 -22.78 -8.40 23.20
N SER A 476 -23.69 -7.49 23.60
CA SER A 476 -24.79 -7.04 22.73
C SER A 476 -24.35 -6.18 21.54
N ARG A 477 -23.03 -6.05 21.32
CA ARG A 477 -22.40 -5.52 20.10
C ARG A 477 -22.20 -6.59 19.01
N ALA A 478 -22.52 -7.87 19.29
CA ALA A 478 -22.58 -8.90 18.25
C ALA A 478 -23.63 -8.52 17.18
N GLY A 479 -23.25 -8.62 15.90
CA GLY A 479 -24.05 -8.13 14.78
C GLY A 479 -24.31 -6.61 14.73
N ALA A 480 -23.55 -5.80 15.48
CA ALA A 480 -23.55 -4.36 15.29
C ALA A 480 -22.89 -3.97 13.95
N GLN A 481 -23.05 -2.72 13.56
CA GLN A 481 -22.46 -2.21 12.32
C GLN A 481 -20.93 -2.21 12.38
N ALA A 482 -20.33 -2.85 11.38
CA ALA A 482 -18.93 -2.66 11.00
C ALA A 482 -18.74 -1.30 10.29
N PRO A 483 -17.51 -0.77 10.16
CA PRO A 483 -17.24 0.36 9.28
C PRO A 483 -17.72 0.06 7.84
N PRO A 484 -18.33 1.02 7.13
CA PRO A 484 -18.70 0.81 5.74
C PRO A 484 -17.44 0.63 4.86
N PRO A 485 -17.35 -0.39 3.97
CA PRO A 485 -16.13 -0.77 3.23
C PRO A 485 -15.49 0.25 2.27
N ALA A 486 -15.92 1.51 2.27
CA ALA A 486 -15.43 2.58 1.40
C ALA A 486 -14.93 3.80 2.19
N THR A 487 -14.31 3.60 3.36
CA THR A 487 -13.82 4.71 4.20
C THR A 487 -12.42 4.51 4.79
N ALA A 488 -11.79 5.66 5.07
CA ALA A 488 -10.39 5.86 5.45
C ALA A 488 -9.88 5.02 6.64
N PRO A 489 -8.55 4.80 6.77
CA PRO A 489 -7.98 3.94 7.79
C PRO A 489 -8.35 4.30 9.23
N ARG A 490 -8.82 3.27 9.97
CA ARG A 490 -9.10 3.18 11.42
C ARG A 490 -8.54 4.33 12.28
N THR A 491 -9.28 5.44 12.40
CA THR A 491 -8.98 6.53 13.34
C THR A 491 -9.54 6.25 14.73
N ASP A 492 -8.76 6.51 15.78
CA ASP A 492 -9.17 6.43 17.18
C ASP A 492 -9.86 5.13 17.62
N VAL A 493 -9.07 4.09 17.88
CA VAL A 493 -9.48 2.96 18.74
C VAL A 493 -9.91 3.50 20.10
N ILE A 494 -11.07 3.08 20.63
CA ILE A 494 -11.54 3.53 21.95
C ILE A 494 -10.54 3.10 23.03
N PRO A 495 -9.99 4.05 23.84
CA PRO A 495 -9.12 3.68 24.95
C PRO A 495 -9.91 3.02 26.08
N VAL A 496 -9.99 1.69 26.06
CA VAL A 496 -10.47 0.91 27.20
C VAL A 496 -9.50 1.10 28.35
N VAL A 497 -9.97 1.62 29.49
CA VAL A 497 -9.15 1.73 30.71
C VAL A 497 -8.86 0.30 31.19
N PRO A 498 -7.59 -0.14 31.21
CA PRO A 498 -7.28 -1.53 31.52
C PRO A 498 -7.63 -1.85 32.98
N PRO A 499 -8.18 -3.05 33.28
CA PRO A 499 -8.33 -3.50 34.66
C PRO A 499 -6.95 -3.62 35.34
N PRO A 500 -6.87 -3.48 36.67
CA PRO A 500 -5.59 -3.59 37.39
C PRO A 500 -4.88 -4.91 37.10
N VAL A 501 -3.63 -4.83 36.64
CA VAL A 501 -2.86 -6.01 36.20
C VAL A 501 -2.47 -6.88 37.39
N GLU A 502 -3.05 -8.07 37.50
CA GLU A 502 -2.58 -9.11 38.41
C GLU A 502 -1.26 -9.72 37.90
N THR A 503 -0.14 -9.22 38.44
CA THR A 503 1.27 -9.65 38.18
C THR A 503 1.89 -9.06 36.89
N PRO A 504 3.08 -8.41 36.95
CA PRO A 504 3.74 -7.88 35.77
C PRO A 504 4.16 -8.97 34.76
N ALA A 505 3.82 -8.77 33.48
CA ALA A 505 4.26 -9.62 32.38
C ALA A 505 5.79 -9.54 32.16
N SER A 506 6.45 -10.69 32.08
CA SER A 506 7.92 -10.80 32.14
C SER A 506 8.63 -10.94 30.79
N THR A 507 7.92 -11.23 29.70
CA THR A 507 8.48 -11.39 28.35
C THR A 507 7.86 -10.38 27.37
N PRO A 508 8.54 -10.02 26.26
CA PRO A 508 7.96 -9.17 25.22
C PRO A 508 6.62 -9.70 24.69
N ALA A 509 6.54 -11.00 24.41
CA ALA A 509 5.30 -11.63 23.94
C ALA A 509 4.15 -11.51 24.97
N ALA A 510 4.42 -11.74 26.26
CA ALA A 510 3.41 -11.61 27.31
C ALA A 510 2.97 -10.15 27.54
N LYS A 511 3.86 -9.18 27.33
CA LYS A 511 3.51 -7.75 27.34
C LYS A 511 2.60 -7.38 26.18
N LEU A 512 2.95 -7.78 24.95
CA LEU A 512 2.13 -7.51 23.77
C LEU A 512 0.78 -8.21 23.84
N ALA A 513 0.72 -9.42 24.39
CA ALA A 513 -0.54 -10.11 24.65
C ALA A 513 -1.41 -9.36 25.66
N ALA A 514 -0.83 -8.85 26.75
CA ALA A 514 -1.57 -8.03 27.73
C ALA A 514 -2.03 -6.69 27.15
N PHE A 515 -1.20 -6.04 26.32
CA PHE A 515 -1.57 -4.83 25.59
C PHE A 515 -2.76 -5.07 24.65
N LEU A 516 -2.68 -6.09 23.79
CA LEU A 516 -3.73 -6.41 22.82
C LEU A 516 -5.04 -6.83 23.49
N ALA A 517 -4.99 -7.70 24.50
CA ALA A 517 -6.17 -8.07 25.28
C ALA A 517 -6.78 -6.87 26.02
N GLY A 518 -5.96 -5.88 26.41
CA GLY A 518 -6.40 -4.61 27.01
C GLY A 518 -7.07 -3.63 26.04
N ARG A 519 -7.06 -3.88 24.72
CA ARG A 519 -7.78 -3.07 23.72
C ARG A 519 -9.17 -3.62 23.36
N LEU A 520 -9.57 -4.77 23.90
CA LEU A 520 -10.88 -5.36 23.66
C LEU A 520 -11.98 -4.67 24.49
N VAL A 521 -12.95 -4.05 23.80
CA VAL A 521 -14.23 -3.62 24.38
C VAL A 521 -15.02 -4.84 24.86
N ASP A 522 -15.66 -4.71 26.02
CA ASP A 522 -16.25 -5.79 26.84
C ASP A 522 -15.32 -6.99 27.15
N GLY A 523 -14.06 -6.94 26.70
CA GLY A 523 -13.15 -8.07 26.65
C GLY A 523 -13.54 -9.13 25.62
N ASP A 524 -14.24 -8.77 24.53
CA ASP A 524 -14.58 -9.69 23.43
C ASP A 524 -14.52 -9.10 22.00
N HIS A 525 -14.37 -7.78 21.78
CA HIS A 525 -14.22 -7.22 20.43
C HIS A 525 -13.39 -5.92 20.34
N ILE A 526 -12.86 -5.60 19.16
CA ILE A 526 -12.28 -4.28 18.87
C ILE A 526 -13.38 -3.32 18.39
N GLU A 527 -13.30 -2.07 18.85
CA GLU A 527 -14.08 -0.95 18.32
C GLU A 527 -13.18 0.15 17.76
N VAL A 528 -13.62 0.74 16.66
CA VAL A 528 -13.00 1.90 16.00
C VAL A 528 -14.01 3.04 15.92
N ASN A 529 -13.55 4.28 16.07
CA ASN A 529 -14.39 5.44 15.83
C ASN A 529 -14.32 5.86 14.36
N GLN A 530 -15.45 6.30 13.84
CA GLN A 530 -15.53 6.97 12.54
C GLN A 530 -16.68 7.99 12.62
N ASP A 531 -16.41 9.24 12.25
CA ASP A 531 -17.37 10.35 12.27
C ASP A 531 -18.12 10.52 13.61
N GLY A 532 -17.43 10.24 14.72
CA GLY A 532 -17.98 10.30 16.09
C GLY A 532 -18.92 9.14 16.46
N ARG A 533 -18.90 8.03 15.70
CA ARG A 533 -19.66 6.80 15.96
C ARG A 533 -18.70 5.64 16.19
N SER A 534 -19.03 4.74 17.13
CA SER A 534 -18.29 3.50 17.36
C SER A 534 -18.84 2.35 16.50
N PHE A 535 -17.96 1.75 15.70
CA PHE A 535 -18.21 0.58 14.86
C PHE A 535 -17.40 -0.62 15.37
N VAL A 536 -17.91 -1.83 15.16
CA VAL A 536 -17.21 -3.07 15.53
C VAL A 536 -16.25 -3.47 14.41
N ASP A 537 -14.97 -3.62 14.74
CA ASP A 537 -13.96 -4.05 13.78
C ASP A 537 -13.75 -5.57 13.87
N TYR A 538 -14.61 -6.31 13.18
CA TYR A 538 -14.59 -7.78 13.17
C TYR A 538 -13.28 -8.34 12.62
N ASP A 539 -12.67 -7.67 11.65
CA ASP A 539 -11.41 -8.11 11.04
C ASP A 539 -10.20 -7.89 11.96
N ALA A 540 -10.06 -6.70 12.56
CA ALA A 540 -9.05 -6.46 13.59
C ALA A 540 -9.25 -7.40 14.80
N THR A 541 -10.50 -7.74 15.14
CA THR A 541 -10.80 -8.72 16.20
C THR A 541 -10.33 -10.12 15.80
N ALA A 542 -10.54 -10.56 14.55
CA ALA A 542 -10.09 -11.86 14.07
C ALA A 542 -8.56 -11.97 14.04
N ASP A 543 -7.87 -10.98 13.48
CA ASP A 543 -6.41 -10.96 13.42
C ASP A 543 -5.77 -10.83 14.81
N LEU A 544 -6.39 -10.08 15.72
CA LEU A 544 -6.00 -10.04 17.13
C LEU A 544 -6.10 -11.43 17.79
N VAL A 545 -7.13 -12.23 17.49
CA VAL A 545 -7.24 -13.60 18.03
C VAL A 545 -6.12 -14.50 17.50
N PHE A 546 -5.77 -14.43 16.21
CA PHE A 546 -4.61 -15.15 15.68
C PHE A 546 -3.28 -14.66 16.28
N GLY A 547 -3.15 -13.35 16.51
CA GLY A 547 -2.00 -12.72 17.18
C GLY A 547 -1.82 -13.17 18.63
N LEU A 548 -2.89 -13.08 19.44
CA LEU A 548 -2.88 -13.55 20.84
C LEU A 548 -2.58 -15.04 20.94
N ARG A 549 -3.15 -15.88 20.04
CA ARG A 549 -2.84 -17.32 20.00
C ARG A 549 -1.36 -17.60 19.75
N ALA A 550 -0.71 -16.84 18.87
CA ALA A 550 0.72 -16.97 18.62
C ALA A 550 1.58 -16.47 19.79
N LEU A 551 1.20 -15.36 20.43
CA LEU A 551 1.90 -14.79 21.59
C LEU A 551 1.79 -15.67 22.85
N GLY A 552 0.66 -16.38 23.01
CA GLY A 552 0.37 -17.28 24.11
C GLY A 552 -0.17 -16.57 25.36
N GLY A 553 -1.02 -17.29 26.10
CA GLY A 553 -1.75 -16.74 27.23
C GLY A 553 -2.95 -15.89 26.79
N GLN A 554 -3.53 -15.15 27.75
CA GLN A 554 -4.80 -14.42 27.57
C GLN A 554 -5.96 -15.32 27.11
N ASP A 555 -5.95 -16.60 27.49
CA ASP A 555 -6.90 -17.64 27.09
C ASP A 555 -8.36 -17.22 27.25
N ASP A 556 -8.66 -16.49 28.34
CA ASP A 556 -9.95 -15.83 28.60
C ASP A 556 -10.34 -14.91 27.42
N ALA A 557 -9.48 -13.96 27.04
CA ALA A 557 -9.75 -12.99 25.97
C ALA A 557 -9.83 -13.68 24.60
N VAL A 558 -8.92 -14.62 24.32
CA VAL A 558 -8.92 -15.45 23.11
C VAL A 558 -10.26 -16.20 22.96
N GLN A 559 -10.74 -16.84 24.03
CA GLN A 559 -12.00 -17.57 24.01
C GLN A 559 -13.20 -16.62 23.85
N GLN A 560 -13.24 -15.50 24.58
CA GLN A 560 -14.34 -14.54 24.49
C GLN A 560 -14.45 -13.90 23.11
N ALA A 561 -13.34 -13.43 22.53
CA ALA A 561 -13.35 -12.86 21.19
C ALA A 561 -13.66 -13.91 20.09
N THR A 562 -13.21 -15.16 20.26
CA THR A 562 -13.63 -16.24 19.36
C THR A 562 -15.13 -16.52 19.45
N LEU A 563 -15.73 -16.47 20.65
CA LEU A 563 -17.19 -16.61 20.83
C LEU A 563 -17.99 -15.42 20.29
N PHE A 564 -17.44 -14.20 20.37
CA PHE A 564 -18.04 -13.01 19.78
C PHE A 564 -18.08 -13.08 18.25
N LEU A 565 -16.97 -13.47 17.63
CA LEU A 565 -16.85 -13.62 16.17
C LEU A 565 -17.76 -14.72 15.61
N LEU A 566 -17.87 -15.85 16.32
CA LEU A 566 -18.71 -16.99 15.92
C LEU A 566 -20.18 -16.86 16.31
N ASN A 567 -20.58 -15.75 16.94
CA ASN A 567 -22.00 -15.46 17.18
C ASN A 567 -22.72 -15.29 15.84
N ALA A 568 -23.89 -15.92 15.68
CA ALA A 568 -24.64 -15.94 14.43
C ALA A 568 -24.96 -14.55 13.85
N ASP A 569 -25.05 -13.49 14.67
CA ASP A 569 -25.26 -12.13 14.19
C ASP A 569 -23.94 -11.43 13.79
N SER A 570 -22.82 -11.72 14.48
CA SER A 570 -21.48 -11.30 14.06
C SER A 570 -21.03 -11.97 12.75
N VAL A 571 -21.36 -13.25 12.56
CA VAL A 571 -21.10 -13.98 11.30
C VAL A 571 -21.82 -13.32 10.13
N LYS A 572 -23.09 -12.91 10.29
CA LYS A 572 -23.82 -12.15 9.26
C LYS A 572 -23.16 -10.81 8.96
N ALA A 573 -22.70 -10.08 9.99
CA ALA A 573 -22.09 -8.78 9.81
C ALA A 573 -20.73 -8.85 9.10
N TYR A 574 -19.84 -9.75 9.54
CA TYR A 574 -18.48 -9.84 9.03
C TYR A 574 -18.38 -10.62 7.71
N ALA A 575 -19.07 -11.76 7.59
CA ALA A 575 -18.91 -12.66 6.44
C ALA A 575 -19.98 -12.52 5.36
N HIS A 576 -21.08 -11.81 5.65
CA HIS A 576 -22.22 -11.62 4.74
C HIS A 576 -22.68 -10.15 4.66
N GLY A 577 -21.86 -9.20 5.12
CA GLY A 577 -22.07 -7.75 4.97
C GLY A 577 -23.34 -7.16 5.61
N ALA A 578 -24.03 -7.89 6.48
CA ALA A 578 -25.26 -7.39 7.10
C ALA A 578 -24.97 -6.23 8.08
N PRO A 579 -25.80 -5.17 8.13
CA PRO A 579 -27.06 -4.94 7.42
C PRO A 579 -26.91 -4.08 6.15
N TYR A 580 -25.71 -3.93 5.61
CA TYR A 580 -25.44 -3.12 4.41
C TYR A 580 -25.88 -3.83 3.13
N GLU A 581 -25.65 -5.14 3.10
CA GLU A 581 -26.00 -6.00 1.98
C GLU A 581 -27.52 -6.22 1.83
N LYS A 582 -27.97 -6.19 0.58
CA LYS A 582 -29.39 -6.38 0.18
C LYS A 582 -29.62 -7.69 -0.59
N ALA A 583 -28.55 -8.38 -0.93
CA ALA A 583 -28.52 -9.68 -1.60
C ALA A 583 -27.80 -10.71 -0.70
N ASP A 584 -27.75 -11.97 -1.14
CA ASP A 584 -27.07 -13.06 -0.44
C ASP A 584 -25.53 -12.97 -0.63
N ALA A 585 -24.94 -11.95 -0.01
CA ALA A 585 -23.51 -11.69 -0.02
C ALA A 585 -22.70 -12.72 0.80
N ALA A 586 -21.46 -12.97 0.39
CA ALA A 586 -20.51 -13.80 1.10
C ALA A 586 -19.07 -13.39 0.73
N TYR A 587 -18.21 -13.28 1.74
CA TYR A 587 -16.81 -12.81 1.60
C TYR A 587 -15.81 -13.91 1.98
N ALA A 588 -14.85 -14.21 1.10
CA ALA A 588 -14.09 -15.46 1.22
C ALA A 588 -13.07 -15.46 2.38
N GLU A 589 -12.34 -14.38 2.61
CA GLU A 589 -11.41 -14.28 3.75
C GLU A 589 -12.12 -14.26 5.12
N PRO A 590 -13.17 -13.43 5.35
CA PRO A 590 -13.97 -13.49 6.57
C PRO A 590 -14.52 -14.90 6.87
N LEU A 591 -15.06 -15.61 5.86
CA LEU A 591 -15.51 -16.99 6.01
C LEU A 591 -14.36 -17.93 6.41
N ALA A 592 -13.20 -17.81 5.77
CA ALA A 592 -12.02 -18.62 6.05
C ALA A 592 -11.44 -18.36 7.44
N LYS A 593 -11.29 -17.09 7.85
CA LYS A 593 -10.86 -16.67 9.19
C LYS A 593 -11.78 -17.26 10.26
N LEU A 594 -13.10 -17.10 10.10
CA LEU A 594 -14.10 -17.64 11.03
C LEU A 594 -14.08 -19.19 11.09
N GLN A 595 -13.98 -19.88 9.95
CA GLN A 595 -13.92 -21.35 9.87
C GLN A 595 -12.69 -21.90 10.62
N LEU A 596 -11.53 -21.24 10.49
CA LEU A 596 -10.30 -21.60 11.20
C LEU A 596 -10.42 -21.33 12.72
N LEU A 597 -10.99 -20.18 13.12
CA LEU A 597 -11.21 -19.83 14.52
C LEU A 597 -12.21 -20.77 15.22
N GLY A 598 -13.26 -21.23 14.53
CA GLY A 598 -14.19 -22.22 15.07
C GLY A 598 -13.55 -23.60 15.29
N ARG A 599 -12.60 -24.01 14.44
CA ARG A 599 -11.83 -25.25 14.64
C ARG A 599 -10.85 -25.13 15.81
N PHE A 600 -10.20 -23.97 15.97
CA PHE A 600 -9.42 -23.65 17.15
C PHE A 600 -10.26 -23.76 18.43
N LEU A 601 -11.43 -23.12 18.49
CA LEU A 601 -12.32 -23.17 19.66
C LEU A 601 -12.74 -24.61 20.00
N LYS A 602 -12.97 -25.45 18.98
CA LYS A 602 -13.23 -26.89 19.15
C LYS A 602 -12.02 -27.64 19.72
N ALA A 603 -10.82 -27.32 19.27
CA ALA A 603 -9.58 -27.98 19.71
C ALA A 603 -9.16 -27.58 21.13
N ASP A 604 -9.34 -26.32 21.52
CA ASP A 604 -9.07 -25.82 22.87
C ASP A 604 -10.08 -26.38 23.90
N GLY A 605 -11.30 -26.67 23.45
CA GLY A 605 -12.38 -27.21 24.26
C GLY A 605 -13.24 -26.15 24.95
N GLY A 606 -14.39 -26.58 25.49
CA GLY A 606 -15.39 -25.66 26.07
C GLY A 606 -16.25 -24.91 25.05
N ALA A 607 -16.16 -25.27 23.77
CA ALA A 607 -16.94 -24.69 22.69
C ALA A 607 -18.47 -24.89 22.85
N PRO A 608 -19.31 -24.00 22.27
CA PRO A 608 -20.75 -24.19 22.18
C PRO A 608 -21.14 -25.48 21.46
N ALA A 609 -22.28 -26.07 21.82
CA ALA A 609 -22.73 -27.35 21.26
C ALA A 609 -23.08 -27.29 19.75
N ASP A 610 -23.29 -26.08 19.24
CA ASP A 610 -23.59 -25.73 17.85
C ASP A 610 -22.36 -25.29 17.03
N VAL A 611 -21.16 -25.20 17.63
CA VAL A 611 -19.93 -24.79 16.92
C VAL A 611 -19.64 -25.66 15.69
N ASP A 612 -19.95 -26.95 15.76
CA ASP A 612 -19.77 -27.89 14.65
C ASP A 612 -20.72 -27.60 13.48
N LYS A 613 -21.91 -27.08 13.78
CA LYS A 613 -22.82 -26.59 12.73
C LYS A 613 -22.27 -25.29 12.14
N THR A 614 -21.89 -24.33 12.97
CA THR A 614 -21.35 -23.03 12.51
C THR A 614 -20.11 -23.21 11.62
N VAL A 615 -19.15 -24.05 12.01
CA VAL A 615 -17.97 -24.37 11.18
C VAL A 615 -18.35 -25.09 9.88
N SER A 616 -19.37 -25.94 9.89
CA SER A 616 -19.87 -26.60 8.69
C SER A 616 -20.61 -25.64 7.75
N ASP A 617 -21.40 -24.71 8.30
CA ASP A 617 -22.11 -23.68 7.53
C ASP A 617 -21.11 -22.75 6.84
N LEU A 618 -20.11 -22.25 7.59
CA LEU A 618 -19.02 -21.42 7.08
C LEU A 618 -18.24 -22.12 5.96
N ALA A 619 -17.92 -23.41 6.12
CA ALA A 619 -17.22 -24.19 5.10
C ALA A 619 -18.08 -24.44 3.85
N ILE A 620 -19.41 -24.56 3.99
CA ILE A 620 -20.34 -24.65 2.84
C ILE A 620 -20.38 -23.31 2.11
N SER A 621 -20.53 -22.19 2.83
CA SER A 621 -20.50 -20.85 2.25
C SER A 621 -19.19 -20.55 1.53
N LEU A 622 -18.04 -20.86 2.13
CA LEU A 622 -16.73 -20.63 1.52
C LEU A 622 -16.56 -21.44 0.23
N ASN A 623 -16.96 -22.71 0.21
CA ASN A 623 -16.84 -23.53 -0.99
C ASN A 623 -17.84 -23.16 -2.10
N ALA A 624 -18.91 -22.40 -1.79
CA ALA A 624 -19.79 -21.83 -2.81
C ALA A 624 -19.14 -20.66 -3.58
N LEU A 625 -18.08 -20.04 -3.03
CA LEU A 625 -17.32 -18.96 -3.66
C LEU A 625 -16.19 -19.45 -4.57
N ARG A 626 -15.96 -20.77 -4.69
CA ARG A 626 -14.79 -21.31 -5.41
C ARG A 626 -15.03 -21.45 -6.91
N GLU A 627 -14.19 -20.77 -7.69
CA GLU A 627 -14.17 -20.83 -9.15
C GLU A 627 -13.48 -22.11 -9.70
N PRO A 628 -13.75 -22.52 -10.96
CA PRO A 628 -13.18 -23.73 -11.57
C PRO A 628 -11.66 -23.76 -11.69
N ASP A 629 -10.97 -22.61 -11.64
CA ASP A 629 -9.50 -22.52 -11.66
C ASP A 629 -8.87 -22.71 -10.26
N GLY A 630 -9.70 -22.70 -9.22
CA GLY A 630 -9.30 -22.83 -7.82
C GLY A 630 -9.21 -21.52 -7.04
N THR A 631 -9.42 -20.36 -7.67
CA THR A 631 -9.59 -19.07 -6.97
C THR A 631 -10.94 -18.98 -6.24
N TYR A 632 -11.11 -17.96 -5.39
CA TYR A 632 -12.35 -17.70 -4.66
C TYR A 632 -12.81 -16.26 -4.92
N VAL A 633 -14.07 -16.08 -5.30
CA VAL A 633 -14.65 -14.77 -5.68
C VAL A 633 -15.82 -14.45 -4.76
N ASP A 634 -15.82 -13.26 -4.19
CA ASP A 634 -16.84 -12.78 -3.25
C ASP A 634 -18.16 -12.43 -3.98
N THR A 635 -19.32 -12.60 -3.32
CA THR A 635 -20.66 -12.40 -3.96
C THR A 635 -21.44 -11.18 -3.47
N GLY A 636 -20.83 -10.31 -2.68
CA GLY A 636 -21.46 -9.08 -2.18
C GLY A 636 -21.31 -7.87 -3.11
N ALA A 637 -22.21 -6.89 -2.96
CA ALA A 637 -22.06 -5.53 -3.48
C ALA A 637 -21.04 -4.68 -2.69
N GLN A 638 -20.43 -5.23 -1.62
CA GLN A 638 -19.15 -4.76 -1.08
C GLN A 638 -18.08 -5.88 -1.08
N GLY A 639 -18.18 -6.84 -2.00
CA GLY A 639 -17.19 -7.92 -2.15
C GLY A 639 -15.88 -7.42 -2.74
N ASP A 640 -14.76 -7.92 -2.24
CA ASP A 640 -13.45 -7.53 -2.77
C ASP A 640 -13.18 -8.20 -4.12
N ALA A 641 -13.19 -7.38 -5.18
CA ALA A 641 -12.81 -7.80 -6.53
C ALA A 641 -11.31 -8.08 -6.68
N SER A 642 -10.47 -7.70 -5.69
CA SER A 642 -9.04 -8.02 -5.70
C SER A 642 -8.81 -9.52 -5.57
N GLN A 643 -7.92 -10.04 -6.42
CA GLN A 643 -7.45 -11.42 -6.32
C GLN A 643 -6.19 -11.47 -5.44
N SER A 644 -6.16 -10.73 -4.32
CA SER A 644 -4.96 -10.60 -3.49
C SER A 644 -4.44 -11.96 -3.00
N THR A 645 -3.11 -12.10 -3.02
CA THR A 645 -2.43 -13.33 -2.54
C THR A 645 -2.71 -13.59 -1.07
N GLU A 646 -3.02 -12.56 -0.28
CA GLU A 646 -3.43 -12.68 1.12
C GLU A 646 -4.83 -13.29 1.27
N ARG A 647 -5.86 -12.70 0.65
CA ARG A 647 -7.24 -13.22 0.65
C ARG A 647 -7.26 -14.69 0.23
N HIS A 648 -6.51 -15.00 -0.83
CA HIS A 648 -6.38 -16.35 -1.36
C HIS A 648 -5.53 -17.31 -0.49
N VAL A 649 -4.59 -16.81 0.32
CA VAL A 649 -3.89 -17.63 1.32
C VAL A 649 -4.85 -18.06 2.43
N TRP A 650 -5.69 -17.16 2.96
CA TRP A 650 -6.67 -17.52 4.00
C TRP A 650 -7.63 -18.63 3.55
N VAL A 651 -8.24 -18.49 2.37
CA VAL A 651 -9.13 -19.53 1.83
C VAL A 651 -8.39 -20.84 1.53
N THR A 652 -7.13 -20.76 1.09
CA THR A 652 -6.27 -21.94 0.90
C THR A 652 -6.01 -22.66 2.23
N LEU A 653 -5.70 -21.93 3.31
CA LEU A 653 -5.48 -22.49 4.65
C LEU A 653 -6.75 -23.15 5.21
N ALA A 654 -7.91 -22.52 5.03
CA ALA A 654 -9.21 -23.06 5.44
C ALA A 654 -9.61 -24.31 4.62
N ALA A 655 -9.42 -24.30 3.30
CA ALA A 655 -9.66 -25.46 2.45
C ALA A 655 -8.67 -26.61 2.74
N ILE A 656 -7.41 -26.31 3.10
CA ILE A 656 -6.46 -27.31 3.61
C ILE A 656 -6.97 -27.93 4.91
N ALA A 657 -7.56 -27.14 5.82
CA ALA A 657 -8.16 -27.65 7.06
C ALA A 657 -9.34 -28.62 6.85
N ASP A 658 -9.99 -28.60 5.68
CA ASP A 658 -11.03 -29.56 5.26
C ASP A 658 -10.53 -30.63 4.28
N ASN A 659 -9.24 -30.67 3.96
CA ASN A 659 -8.61 -31.58 2.99
C ASN A 659 -8.96 -31.30 1.50
N ASP A 660 -9.64 -30.19 1.16
CA ASP A 660 -10.02 -29.83 -0.22
C ASP A 660 -9.15 -28.70 -0.84
N GLY A 661 -8.11 -28.24 -0.13
CA GLY A 661 -7.22 -27.15 -0.56
C GLY A 661 -6.36 -27.40 -1.81
N THR A 662 -6.57 -28.48 -2.55
CA THR A 662 -5.76 -28.85 -3.73
C THR A 662 -5.93 -27.86 -4.89
N ALA A 663 -7.16 -27.41 -5.16
CA ALA A 663 -7.42 -26.43 -6.21
C ALA A 663 -6.87 -25.05 -5.85
N ALA A 664 -7.15 -24.58 -4.63
CA ALA A 664 -6.68 -23.31 -4.09
C ALA A 664 -5.14 -23.21 -4.10
N LEU A 665 -4.46 -24.26 -3.66
CA LEU A 665 -3.00 -24.33 -3.69
C LEU A 665 -2.45 -24.41 -5.13
N GLY A 666 -3.20 -25.02 -6.05
CA GLY A 666 -2.90 -25.05 -7.48
C GLY A 666 -2.94 -23.66 -8.13
N ALA A 667 -3.97 -22.87 -7.83
CA ALA A 667 -4.12 -21.49 -8.26
C ALA A 667 -2.98 -20.60 -7.70
N LEU A 668 -2.69 -20.70 -6.39
CA LEU A 668 -1.57 -19.99 -5.76
C LEU A 668 -0.24 -20.33 -6.45
N LEU A 669 0.10 -21.63 -6.56
CA LEU A 669 1.28 -22.10 -7.29
C LEU A 669 1.27 -21.72 -8.79
N GLY A 670 0.14 -21.31 -9.35
CA GLY A 670 0.02 -20.77 -10.71
C GLY A 670 0.63 -19.38 -10.89
N ARG A 671 0.80 -18.61 -9.80
CA ARG A 671 1.23 -17.21 -9.82
C ARG A 671 2.62 -16.94 -9.24
N GLN A 672 3.35 -17.99 -8.86
CA GLN A 672 4.70 -17.83 -8.31
C GLN A 672 5.65 -17.17 -9.33
N CYS A 673 6.35 -16.13 -8.89
CA CYS A 673 7.31 -15.37 -9.69
C CYS A 673 8.59 -16.17 -9.96
N ARG A 674 9.33 -15.75 -10.98
CA ARG A 674 10.52 -16.48 -11.50
C ARG A 674 11.66 -16.67 -10.48
N ASP A 675 11.75 -15.80 -9.48
CA ASP A 675 12.74 -15.90 -8.38
C ASP A 675 12.25 -16.73 -7.17
N GLY A 676 10.99 -17.18 -7.18
CA GLY A 676 10.36 -17.93 -6.10
C GLY A 676 9.41 -17.10 -5.21
N THR A 677 9.38 -15.77 -5.35
CA THR A 677 8.41 -14.91 -4.64
C THR A 677 6.99 -15.04 -5.20
N PHE A 678 6.02 -14.37 -4.58
CA PHE A 678 4.64 -14.27 -5.04
C PHE A 678 4.24 -12.80 -5.23
N PRO A 679 3.41 -12.48 -6.25
CA PRO A 679 2.90 -11.12 -6.42
C PRO A 679 1.92 -10.76 -5.29
N VAL A 680 1.66 -9.46 -5.10
CA VAL A 680 0.61 -9.00 -4.17
C VAL A 680 -0.80 -9.41 -4.64
N ASP A 681 -1.00 -9.47 -5.96
CA ASP A 681 -2.25 -9.83 -6.63
C ASP A 681 -2.05 -11.07 -7.54
N LEU A 682 -2.93 -12.06 -7.41
CA LEU A 682 -2.96 -13.29 -8.21
C LEU A 682 -3.53 -13.09 -9.62
N SER A 683 -3.98 -11.90 -10.00
CA SER A 683 -4.19 -11.56 -11.42
C SER A 683 -2.87 -11.59 -12.21
N ILE A 684 -1.75 -11.24 -11.56
CA ILE A 684 -0.43 -11.05 -12.16
C ILE A 684 0.17 -12.39 -12.59
N GLN A 685 0.68 -12.45 -13.83
CA GLN A 685 1.28 -13.64 -14.42
C GLN A 685 2.71 -13.36 -14.90
N GLY A 686 3.61 -14.34 -14.75
CA GLY A 686 4.97 -14.26 -15.30
C GLY A 686 5.92 -13.26 -14.61
N CYS A 687 5.57 -12.78 -13.41
CA CYS A 687 6.37 -11.81 -12.65
C CYS A 687 7.83 -12.25 -12.47
N GLY A 688 8.76 -11.29 -12.62
CA GLY A 688 10.19 -11.54 -12.44
C GLY A 688 10.60 -11.69 -10.96
N SER A 689 9.95 -10.90 -10.11
CA SER A 689 9.98 -10.89 -8.64
C SER A 689 8.64 -10.33 -8.14
N GLY A 690 8.37 -10.40 -6.86
CA GLY A 690 7.09 -10.09 -6.22
C GLY A 690 7.26 -9.62 -4.77
N ASP A 691 6.14 -9.52 -4.05
CA ASP A 691 6.11 -8.95 -2.70
C ASP A 691 6.54 -9.96 -1.62
N LEU A 692 7.23 -9.47 -0.59
CA LEU A 692 7.75 -10.27 0.51
C LEU A 692 6.68 -10.62 1.55
N ALA A 693 5.67 -9.78 1.77
CA ALA A 693 4.56 -10.11 2.68
C ALA A 693 3.67 -11.21 2.07
N ALA A 694 3.28 -11.06 0.81
CA ALA A 694 2.59 -12.06 0.00
C ALA A 694 3.40 -13.37 -0.08
N THR A 695 4.71 -13.31 -0.32
CA THR A 695 5.60 -14.49 -0.31
C THR A 695 5.60 -15.18 1.05
N ALA A 696 5.66 -14.44 2.16
CA ALA A 696 5.64 -15.02 3.50
C ALA A 696 4.32 -15.70 3.84
N LYS A 697 3.18 -15.08 3.49
CA LYS A 697 1.83 -15.65 3.65
C LYS A 697 1.67 -16.89 2.76
N ALA A 698 2.16 -16.85 1.52
CA ALA A 698 2.19 -18.01 0.62
C ALA A 698 3.03 -19.17 1.16
N VAL A 699 4.20 -18.92 1.80
CA VAL A 699 5.01 -19.97 2.44
C VAL A 699 4.25 -20.73 3.53
N VAL A 700 3.38 -20.05 4.31
CA VAL A 700 2.50 -20.71 5.29
C VAL A 700 1.57 -21.70 4.60
N ALA A 701 0.83 -21.27 3.57
CA ALA A 701 -0.07 -22.14 2.80
C ALA A 701 0.65 -23.29 2.08
N LEU A 702 1.81 -23.01 1.49
CA LEU A 702 2.64 -24.01 0.82
C LEU A 702 3.15 -25.09 1.77
N ASN A 703 3.37 -24.80 3.05
CA ASN A 703 3.80 -25.82 4.03
C ASN A 703 2.66 -26.44 4.85
N ALA A 704 1.45 -25.88 4.84
CA ALA A 704 0.35 -26.34 5.67
C ALA A 704 -0.28 -27.68 5.23
N ALA A 705 -0.59 -28.54 6.19
CA ALA A 705 -1.50 -29.68 6.03
C ALA A 705 -2.52 -29.70 7.19
N PRO A 706 -3.70 -30.33 7.02
CA PRO A 706 -4.65 -30.50 8.12
C PRO A 706 -4.00 -31.25 9.29
N HIS A 707 -4.22 -30.75 10.50
CA HIS A 707 -3.60 -31.31 11.70
C HIS A 707 -4.16 -32.71 11.98
N LYS A 708 -3.28 -33.71 12.06
CA LYS A 708 -3.68 -35.08 12.39
C LYS A 708 -4.03 -35.19 13.87
N ALA A 709 -5.32 -35.24 14.18
CA ALA A 709 -5.81 -35.37 15.54
C ALA A 709 -5.22 -36.61 16.25
N GLY A 710 -4.31 -36.37 17.20
CA GLY A 710 -3.84 -37.35 18.17
C GLY A 710 -2.56 -38.11 17.82
N THR A 711 -1.40 -37.56 18.22
CA THR A 711 -0.34 -38.38 18.83
C THR A 711 0.38 -37.52 19.90
N PRO A 712 0.22 -37.80 21.20
CA PRO A 712 0.89 -37.04 22.25
C PRO A 712 2.42 -37.15 22.14
N ASN A 713 3.11 -36.04 22.29
CA ASN A 713 4.55 -35.94 22.03
C ASN A 713 5.39 -36.24 23.28
N GLY A 714 6.54 -36.91 23.10
CA GLY A 714 7.68 -36.82 24.02
C GLY A 714 7.83 -37.86 25.14
N THR A 715 8.54 -38.94 24.84
CA THR A 715 9.65 -39.41 25.69
C THR A 715 10.83 -39.82 24.80
N GLU A 716 12.05 -39.63 25.31
CA GLU A 716 13.29 -39.74 24.54
C GLU A 716 13.70 -41.19 24.24
N SER A 717 14.52 -41.38 23.21
CA SER A 717 15.09 -42.70 22.87
C SER A 717 16.40 -42.95 23.60
N THR A 718 16.42 -43.92 24.52
CA THR A 718 17.65 -44.52 25.06
C THR A 718 17.54 -46.04 25.10
N SER A 719 18.60 -46.72 24.66
CA SER A 719 18.64 -48.14 24.28
C SER A 719 18.51 -49.17 25.40
N ALA A 720 17.84 -50.30 25.14
CA ALA A 720 18.24 -51.65 25.60
C ALA A 720 17.48 -52.79 24.85
N GLU A 721 18.16 -53.93 24.68
CA GLU A 721 17.67 -55.24 24.20
C GLU A 721 17.36 -56.19 25.40
N PRO A 722 16.88 -57.44 25.21
CA PRO A 722 15.90 -58.01 24.27
C PRO A 722 14.86 -58.94 25.00
N SER A 723 14.16 -59.81 24.24
CA SER A 723 13.40 -61.02 24.67
C SER A 723 11.99 -60.78 25.27
N THR A 724 10.98 -61.68 25.21
CA THR A 724 10.82 -63.03 24.62
C THR A 724 9.46 -63.20 23.91
N SER A 725 9.37 -64.09 22.90
CA SER A 725 8.13 -64.71 22.37
C SER A 725 7.41 -65.58 23.45
N PRO A 726 6.14 -66.05 23.32
CA PRO A 726 5.34 -66.42 22.12
C PRO A 726 4.02 -65.60 22.00
N GLU A 727 3.00 -65.89 21.17
CA GLU A 727 2.58 -67.13 20.49
C GLU A 727 1.73 -66.88 19.21
N SER A 728 1.51 -67.95 18.44
CA SER A 728 0.70 -68.18 17.20
C SER A 728 -0.46 -67.22 16.84
N THR A 729 -0.91 -67.07 15.58
CA THR A 729 -0.92 -68.02 14.44
C THR A 729 -0.82 -67.32 13.06
N SER A 730 -0.33 -68.03 12.05
CA SER A 730 -0.65 -67.82 10.62
C SER A 730 -1.68 -68.87 10.15
N PRO A 731 -2.33 -68.69 8.98
CA PRO A 731 -1.78 -69.16 7.68
C PRO A 731 -1.46 -67.99 6.72
N GLU A 732 -0.47 -68.02 5.80
CA GLU A 732 -0.23 -68.93 4.65
C GLU A 732 -1.22 -68.64 3.49
N SER A 733 -0.85 -68.49 2.20
CA SER A 733 0.35 -68.83 1.39
C SER A 733 0.60 -67.71 0.32
N THR A 734 1.81 -67.19 0.01
CA THR A 734 2.99 -67.70 -0.77
C THR A 734 2.77 -67.86 -2.31
N PRO A 735 3.82 -67.78 -3.19
CA PRO A 735 5.12 -67.04 -3.11
C PRO A 735 5.68 -66.45 -4.46
N SER A 736 6.89 -65.84 -4.37
CA SER A 736 7.96 -65.71 -5.40
C SER A 736 7.81 -64.74 -6.60
N GLU A 737 8.75 -63.87 -7.00
CA GLU A 737 10.25 -63.87 -7.14
C GLU A 737 10.76 -64.23 -8.56
N PRO A 738 12.01 -63.87 -8.98
CA PRO A 738 12.99 -62.89 -8.43
C PRO A 738 13.64 -61.97 -9.51
N SER A 739 14.43 -60.97 -9.07
CA SER A 739 15.69 -60.43 -9.68
C SER A 739 15.89 -58.91 -9.44
N SER A 740 17.08 -58.31 -9.46
CA SER A 740 18.39 -58.70 -8.87
C SER A 740 19.35 -57.51 -8.96
N SER A 741 19.83 -56.98 -7.82
CA SER A 741 21.07 -56.20 -7.63
C SER A 741 21.59 -55.21 -8.71
N SER A 742 21.72 -53.94 -8.33
CA SER A 742 22.97 -53.20 -8.63
C SER A 742 23.38 -52.32 -7.43
N VAL A 743 24.69 -52.05 -7.31
CA VAL A 743 25.31 -51.44 -6.12
C VAL A 743 25.24 -49.91 -6.17
N ALA A 744 24.97 -49.29 -5.02
CA ALA A 744 24.97 -47.83 -4.89
C ALA A 744 26.37 -47.26 -4.55
N PRO A 745 26.74 -46.08 -5.07
CA PRO A 745 27.75 -45.22 -4.46
C PRO A 745 27.13 -44.44 -3.29
N ALA A 746 27.86 -44.33 -2.17
CA ALA A 746 27.46 -43.52 -1.02
C ALA A 746 27.85 -42.03 -1.21
N GLY A 747 27.24 -41.14 -0.42
CA GLY A 747 27.72 -39.75 -0.27
C GLY A 747 26.82 -38.63 -0.80
N GLY A 748 25.64 -38.93 -1.34
CA GLY A 748 24.64 -37.91 -1.63
C GLY A 748 23.90 -37.45 -0.36
N ALA A 749 23.93 -36.16 -0.05
CA ALA A 749 23.01 -35.59 0.95
C ALA A 749 21.57 -35.76 0.45
N LYS A 750 20.75 -36.55 1.15
CA LYS A 750 19.34 -36.70 0.79
C LYS A 750 18.64 -35.36 1.01
N GLY A 751 18.10 -34.78 -0.08
CA GLY A 751 17.10 -33.73 0.04
C GLY A 751 15.88 -34.21 0.83
N PRO A 752 15.05 -33.30 1.36
CA PRO A 752 13.85 -33.67 2.12
C PRO A 752 12.98 -34.60 1.28
N ALA A 753 12.57 -35.73 1.86
CA ALA A 753 11.66 -36.64 1.19
C ALA A 753 10.31 -35.94 0.97
N ILE A 754 9.81 -35.96 -0.27
CA ILE A 754 8.54 -35.32 -0.63
C ILE A 754 7.43 -35.89 0.26
N PRO A 755 6.67 -35.07 1.00
CA PRO A 755 5.59 -35.57 1.85
C PRO A 755 4.53 -36.31 1.04
N THR A 756 3.95 -37.36 1.62
CA THR A 756 2.91 -38.16 0.96
C THR A 756 1.73 -37.28 0.53
N GLY A 757 1.43 -37.28 -0.77
CA GLY A 757 0.36 -36.47 -1.38
C GLY A 757 0.80 -35.09 -1.88
N TRP A 758 2.06 -34.68 -1.69
CA TRP A 758 2.58 -33.44 -2.27
C TRP A 758 3.07 -33.64 -3.71
N SER A 759 2.89 -32.63 -4.55
CA SER A 759 3.54 -32.54 -5.86
C SER A 759 4.97 -32.00 -5.73
N THR A 760 5.82 -32.29 -6.72
CA THR A 760 7.15 -31.65 -6.84
C THR A 760 7.01 -30.14 -6.90
N LYS A 761 6.13 -29.61 -7.76
CA LYS A 761 5.85 -28.17 -7.88
C LYS A 761 5.54 -27.50 -6.53
N ARG A 762 4.81 -28.18 -5.62
CA ARG A 762 4.55 -27.66 -4.27
C ARG A 762 5.83 -27.57 -3.42
N LEU A 763 6.65 -28.61 -3.42
CA LEU A 763 7.92 -28.62 -2.68
C LEU A 763 8.92 -27.61 -3.25
N ASP A 764 9.11 -27.63 -4.57
CA ASP A 764 10.02 -26.74 -5.29
C ASP A 764 9.62 -25.28 -5.07
N GLY A 765 8.32 -24.97 -5.14
CA GLY A 765 7.76 -23.65 -4.86
C GLY A 765 7.95 -23.22 -3.41
N LEU A 766 7.71 -24.10 -2.42
CA LEU A 766 7.98 -23.82 -1.01
C LEU A 766 9.46 -23.51 -0.75
N VAL A 767 10.36 -24.30 -1.32
CA VAL A 767 11.82 -24.13 -1.17
C VAL A 767 12.28 -22.82 -1.83
N ALA A 768 11.77 -22.49 -3.01
CA ALA A 768 12.10 -21.24 -3.70
C ALA A 768 11.61 -20.02 -2.91
N ALA A 769 10.37 -20.03 -2.43
CA ALA A 769 9.78 -18.93 -1.67
C ALA A 769 10.47 -18.71 -0.32
N ALA A 770 10.68 -19.78 0.47
CA ALA A 770 11.41 -19.68 1.73
C ALA A 770 12.88 -19.28 1.53
N GLY A 771 13.48 -19.68 0.40
CA GLY A 771 14.81 -19.24 -0.03
C GLY A 771 14.86 -17.73 -0.32
N ALA A 772 13.88 -17.21 -1.06
CA ALA A 772 13.76 -15.79 -1.37
C ALA A 772 13.59 -14.93 -0.10
N LEU A 773 12.73 -15.35 0.84
CA LEU A 773 12.59 -14.69 2.14
C LEU A 773 13.91 -14.68 2.93
N ASN A 774 14.60 -15.81 3.00
CA ASN A 774 15.85 -15.91 3.76
C ASN A 774 17.04 -15.20 3.07
N ALA A 775 16.91 -14.82 1.80
CA ALA A 775 17.87 -13.98 1.08
C ALA A 775 17.62 -12.47 1.26
N LYS A 776 16.52 -12.08 1.92
CA LYS A 776 16.06 -10.68 2.09
C LYS A 776 16.09 -10.17 3.54
N VAL A 777 16.66 -10.95 4.46
CA VAL A 777 16.83 -10.58 5.88
C VAL A 777 18.29 -10.33 6.24
N THR A 778 18.54 -9.48 7.23
CA THR A 778 19.86 -9.21 7.81
C THR A 778 20.36 -10.40 8.67
N PRO A 779 21.61 -10.40 9.18
CA PRO A 779 22.07 -11.38 10.17
C PRO A 779 21.20 -11.43 11.44
N GLU A 780 20.60 -10.30 11.82
CA GLU A 780 19.67 -10.16 12.95
C GLU A 780 18.28 -10.72 12.63
N GLY A 781 18.02 -11.09 11.37
CA GLY A 781 16.79 -11.73 10.91
C GLY A 781 15.66 -10.79 10.50
N VAL A 782 15.86 -9.48 10.58
CA VAL A 782 14.91 -8.44 10.16
C VAL A 782 14.97 -8.17 8.66
N VAL A 783 13.88 -7.66 8.09
CA VAL A 783 13.85 -7.02 6.78
C VAL A 783 14.15 -5.53 6.98
N LEU A 784 14.96 -4.96 6.09
CA LEU A 784 15.24 -3.54 6.10
C LEU A 784 14.21 -2.78 5.27
N ASP A 785 13.80 -1.62 5.77
CA ASP A 785 13.08 -0.61 5.00
C ASP A 785 14.03 0.12 4.02
N GLY A 786 13.50 1.06 3.24
CA GLY A 786 14.28 1.91 2.31
C GLY A 786 15.32 2.83 2.97
N ASN A 787 15.37 2.91 4.30
CA ASN A 787 16.30 3.69 5.11
C ASN A 787 17.44 2.85 5.71
N ALA A 788 17.44 1.52 5.49
CA ALA A 788 18.17 0.56 6.31
C ALA A 788 17.76 0.57 7.81
N GLY A 789 16.56 1.07 8.12
CA GLY A 789 15.86 0.84 9.38
C GLY A 789 15.19 -0.53 9.40
N THR A 790 14.67 -0.95 10.55
CA THR A 790 13.88 -2.19 10.65
C THR A 790 12.45 -1.92 10.21
N ASP A 791 12.02 -2.48 9.08
CA ASP A 791 10.59 -2.59 8.78
C ASP A 791 9.98 -3.58 9.77
N THR A 792 9.32 -3.09 10.83
CA THR A 792 8.85 -3.92 11.94
C THR A 792 7.75 -4.88 11.51
N VAL A 793 6.83 -4.43 10.65
CA VAL A 793 5.70 -5.20 10.15
C VAL A 793 6.17 -6.25 9.14
N LEU A 794 6.96 -5.85 8.14
CA LEU A 794 7.47 -6.80 7.15
C LEU A 794 8.44 -7.80 7.77
N SER A 795 9.28 -7.38 8.73
CA SER A 795 10.11 -8.30 9.52
C SER A 795 9.27 -9.33 10.27
N ALA A 796 8.15 -8.95 10.87
CA ALA A 796 7.29 -9.87 11.60
C ALA A 796 6.54 -10.84 10.66
N VAL A 797 6.04 -10.35 9.53
CA VAL A 797 5.37 -11.16 8.51
C VAL A 797 6.36 -12.15 7.88
N VAL A 798 7.55 -11.69 7.48
CA VAL A 798 8.63 -12.53 6.96
C VAL A 798 9.15 -13.51 8.02
N ALA A 799 9.19 -13.13 9.31
CA ALA A 799 9.48 -14.07 10.39
C ALA A 799 8.41 -15.17 10.51
N SER A 800 7.11 -14.85 10.41
CA SER A 800 6.04 -15.86 10.43
C SER A 800 6.19 -16.85 9.27
N GLY A 801 6.44 -16.36 8.03
CA GLY A 801 6.71 -17.22 6.87
C GLY A 801 7.98 -18.07 7.03
N ARG A 802 9.10 -17.47 7.46
CA ARG A 802 10.36 -18.21 7.71
C ARG A 802 10.21 -19.27 8.81
N GLN A 803 9.49 -18.97 9.88
CA GLN A 803 9.22 -19.92 10.97
C GLN A 803 8.25 -21.03 10.55
N ALA A 804 7.24 -20.71 9.74
CA ALA A 804 6.36 -21.70 9.14
C ALA A 804 7.12 -22.64 8.19
N ALA A 805 8.21 -22.20 7.55
CA ALA A 805 9.15 -23.06 6.81
C ALA A 805 10.15 -23.84 7.71
N GLY A 806 10.13 -23.63 9.03
CA GLY A 806 11.03 -24.25 10.01
C GLY A 806 12.40 -23.60 10.17
N LEU A 807 12.61 -22.39 9.64
CA LEU A 807 13.86 -21.63 9.79
C LEU A 807 13.90 -20.91 11.15
N ASP A 808 15.11 -20.63 11.66
CA ASP A 808 15.26 -19.92 12.94
C ASP A 808 14.97 -18.41 12.78
N VAL A 809 14.13 -17.90 13.68
CA VAL A 809 13.68 -16.52 13.76
C VAL A 809 13.87 -15.88 15.13
N LYS A 810 14.55 -16.56 16.07
CA LYS A 810 14.76 -16.07 17.45
C LYS A 810 15.42 -14.69 17.50
N SER A 811 16.34 -14.42 16.58
CA SER A 811 16.97 -13.10 16.49
C SER A 811 15.95 -12.03 16.09
N THR A 812 15.14 -12.29 15.06
CA THR A 812 14.03 -11.40 14.65
C THR A 812 13.06 -11.15 15.81
N ALA A 813 12.67 -12.20 16.54
CA ALA A 813 11.76 -12.11 17.68
C ALA A 813 12.36 -11.32 18.86
N ALA A 814 13.67 -11.47 19.11
CA ALA A 814 14.38 -10.68 20.10
C ALA A 814 14.49 -9.20 19.70
N THR A 815 14.79 -8.91 18.42
CA THR A 815 14.83 -7.54 17.88
C THR A 815 13.44 -6.89 17.96
N LEU A 816 12.40 -7.51 17.40
CA LEU A 816 11.02 -7.00 17.46
C LEU A 816 10.53 -6.85 18.90
N GLY A 817 10.84 -7.82 19.77
CA GLY A 817 10.52 -7.76 21.20
C GLY A 817 11.26 -6.66 21.97
N SER A 818 12.36 -6.12 21.43
CA SER A 818 13.10 -4.97 21.99
C SER A 818 12.56 -3.61 21.54
N LEU A 819 11.75 -3.57 20.47
CA LEU A 819 11.10 -2.36 19.94
C LEU A 819 9.73 -2.10 20.58
N LEU A 820 9.24 -3.00 21.44
CA LEU A 820 7.99 -2.79 22.19
C LEU A 820 8.13 -1.68 23.22
N HIS A 821 7.10 -0.85 23.29
CA HIS A 821 6.97 0.23 24.26
C HIS A 821 6.76 -0.27 25.70
N PRO A 822 6.93 0.60 26.72
CA PRO A 822 6.77 0.22 28.12
C PRO A 822 5.38 -0.34 28.48
N ASP A 823 4.34 0.04 27.75
CA ASP A 823 2.97 -0.46 27.87
C ASP A 823 2.76 -1.85 27.22
N GLY A 824 3.74 -2.32 26.44
CA GLY A 824 3.74 -3.60 25.74
C GLY A 824 3.32 -3.53 24.27
N GLY A 825 2.87 -2.38 23.76
CA GLY A 825 2.48 -2.23 22.36
C GLY A 825 3.66 -1.99 21.43
N MET A 826 3.40 -2.03 20.12
CA MET A 826 4.32 -1.61 19.08
C MET A 826 3.83 -0.27 18.49
N PRO A 827 4.67 0.77 18.44
CA PRO A 827 4.29 2.03 17.80
C PRO A 827 4.47 1.93 16.28
N LYS A 828 3.71 2.73 15.51
CA LYS A 828 3.82 2.78 14.04
C LYS A 828 5.13 3.44 13.55
N LEU A 829 5.76 4.24 14.41
CA LEU A 829 7.06 4.89 14.22
C LEU A 829 7.85 4.77 15.54
N PRO A 830 9.19 4.74 15.56
CA PRO A 830 9.98 4.46 16.76
C PRO A 830 9.70 5.34 17.99
N ASP A 831 9.19 6.57 17.78
CA ASP A 831 8.85 7.56 18.82
C ASP A 831 7.37 8.00 18.72
N GLY A 832 6.49 7.07 18.31
CA GLY A 832 5.04 7.24 18.26
C GLY A 832 4.32 6.57 19.42
N GLU A 833 3.02 6.81 19.57
CA GLU A 833 2.20 6.05 20.53
C GLU A 833 1.96 4.61 20.03
N SER A 834 1.72 3.69 20.97
CA SER A 834 1.47 2.26 20.70
C SER A 834 0.17 2.05 19.90
N GLU A 835 0.33 1.62 18.65
CA GLU A 835 -0.72 1.58 17.63
C GLU A 835 -1.27 0.14 17.49
N LEU A 836 -2.60 -0.02 17.42
CA LEU A 836 -3.25 -1.33 17.50
C LEU A 836 -2.96 -2.21 16.28
N VAL A 837 -3.12 -1.70 15.06
CA VAL A 837 -2.96 -2.49 13.82
C VAL A 837 -1.51 -2.97 13.69
N THR A 838 -0.55 -2.08 13.95
CA THR A 838 0.88 -2.39 14.02
C THR A 838 1.16 -3.45 15.10
N SER A 839 0.57 -3.30 16.29
CA SER A 839 0.71 -4.25 17.41
C SER A 839 0.14 -5.63 17.10
N ILE A 840 -0.99 -5.72 16.38
CA ILE A 840 -1.55 -6.98 15.88
C ILE A 840 -0.62 -7.60 14.84
N ALA A 841 -0.19 -6.81 13.85
CA ALA A 841 0.63 -7.30 12.73
C ALA A 841 1.99 -7.87 13.18
N VAL A 842 2.62 -7.27 14.20
CA VAL A 842 3.91 -7.77 14.71
C VAL A 842 3.80 -8.98 15.66
N ALA A 843 2.59 -9.35 16.11
CA ALA A 843 2.38 -10.34 17.17
C ALA A 843 3.10 -11.68 16.93
N GLN A 844 2.97 -12.25 15.73
CA GLN A 844 3.63 -13.53 15.38
C GLN A 844 5.16 -13.41 15.31
N GLY A 845 5.67 -12.24 14.88
CA GLY A 845 7.10 -11.96 14.85
C GLY A 845 7.70 -11.82 16.25
N VAL A 846 7.05 -11.06 17.13
CA VAL A 846 7.41 -10.89 18.55
C VAL A 846 7.31 -12.21 19.32
N ALA A 847 6.32 -13.06 19.00
CA ALA A 847 6.20 -14.41 19.56
C ALA A 847 7.32 -15.35 19.11
N GLY A 848 7.94 -15.09 17.95
CA GLY A 848 8.86 -16.03 17.30
C GLY A 848 8.18 -17.31 16.81
N THR A 849 6.86 -17.30 16.66
CA THR A 849 6.07 -18.42 16.10
C THR A 849 4.88 -17.93 15.29
N SER A 850 4.61 -18.61 14.18
CA SER A 850 3.34 -18.50 13.48
C SER A 850 2.24 -19.21 14.26
N TRP A 851 0.98 -18.80 14.09
CA TRP A 851 -0.17 -19.46 14.73
C TRP A 851 -0.40 -20.90 14.24
N VAL A 852 0.06 -21.24 13.02
CA VAL A 852 0.04 -22.62 12.50
C VAL A 852 1.03 -23.55 13.23
N GLY A 853 1.95 -23.00 14.02
CA GLY A 853 2.93 -23.77 14.81
C GLY A 853 2.38 -24.29 16.15
N LEU A 854 1.12 -24.02 16.48
CA LEU A 854 0.49 -24.38 17.76
C LEU A 854 -0.11 -25.80 17.72
N ASP A 855 -0.02 -26.54 18.83
CA ASP A 855 -0.55 -27.90 18.92
C ASP A 855 -2.08 -27.99 18.76
N THR A 856 -2.84 -26.92 19.04
CA THR A 856 -4.30 -26.85 18.80
C THR A 856 -4.69 -26.25 17.44
N ALA A 857 -3.72 -25.91 16.58
CA ALA A 857 -4.01 -25.35 15.27
C ALA A 857 -4.69 -26.38 14.34
N PRO A 858 -5.72 -25.99 13.56
CA PRO A 858 -6.42 -26.89 12.64
C PRO A 858 -5.55 -27.38 11.48
N ILE A 859 -4.42 -26.73 11.26
CA ILE A 859 -3.41 -27.02 10.24
C ILE A 859 -2.02 -26.88 10.88
N ALA A 860 -1.04 -27.61 10.36
CA ALA A 860 0.34 -27.57 10.82
C ALA A 860 1.35 -27.57 9.65
N PRO A 861 2.52 -26.92 9.79
CA PRO A 861 3.66 -27.08 8.89
C PRO A 861 4.12 -28.54 8.78
N VAL A 862 4.27 -29.05 7.56
CA VAL A 862 4.70 -30.44 7.31
C VAL A 862 6.21 -30.59 7.33
N LEU A 863 6.93 -29.63 6.74
CA LEU A 863 8.38 -29.66 6.58
C LEU A 863 9.06 -28.64 7.49
N ARG A 864 10.27 -28.98 7.93
CA ARG A 864 11.27 -28.00 8.35
C ARG A 864 12.38 -28.03 7.32
N LEU A 865 12.54 -26.94 6.58
CA LEU A 865 13.65 -26.81 5.65
C LEU A 865 14.97 -26.74 6.45
N PRO A 866 16.07 -27.31 5.94
CA PRO A 866 17.37 -27.13 6.59
C PRO A 866 17.70 -25.64 6.65
N THR A 867 18.45 -25.21 7.65
CA THR A 867 18.97 -23.85 7.71
C THR A 867 19.75 -23.57 6.44
N VAL A 868 19.24 -22.64 5.62
CA VAL A 868 19.88 -22.22 4.37
C VAL A 868 21.08 -21.34 4.75
N ALA A 869 22.15 -21.99 5.19
CA ALA A 869 23.46 -21.38 5.30
C ALA A 869 23.75 -20.71 3.95
N SER A 870 24.06 -19.40 3.99
CA SER A 870 24.18 -18.57 2.79
C SER A 870 25.07 -19.26 1.77
N VAL A 871 24.46 -19.71 0.67
CA VAL A 871 25.14 -20.56 -0.30
C VAL A 871 26.24 -19.73 -0.92
N LYS A 872 27.48 -19.97 -0.49
CA LYS A 872 28.66 -19.59 -1.27
C LYS A 872 28.47 -20.26 -2.62
N THR A 873 28.11 -19.45 -3.61
CA THR A 873 27.94 -19.87 -4.99
C THR A 873 29.32 -20.22 -5.53
N ASP A 874 29.75 -21.46 -5.26
CA ASP A 874 31.02 -21.99 -5.72
C ASP A 874 30.94 -22.19 -7.23
N THR A 875 31.25 -21.10 -7.95
CA THR A 875 31.01 -20.91 -9.38
C THR A 875 31.71 -21.98 -10.22
N ALA A 876 32.75 -22.60 -9.67
CA ALA A 876 33.48 -23.70 -10.28
C ALA A 876 32.64 -24.96 -10.52
N GLU A 877 31.68 -25.30 -9.65
CA GLU A 877 30.98 -26.59 -9.73
C GLU A 877 29.73 -26.55 -10.63
N ARG A 878 28.97 -25.45 -10.61
CA ARG A 878 27.95 -25.20 -11.67
C ARG A 878 28.59 -25.06 -13.06
N ALA A 879 29.79 -24.48 -13.17
CA ALA A 879 30.53 -24.45 -14.42
C ALA A 879 30.94 -25.85 -14.92
N ARG A 880 31.28 -26.78 -14.01
CA ARG A 880 31.58 -28.18 -14.35
C ARG A 880 30.33 -28.96 -14.78
N ALA A 881 29.20 -28.78 -14.09
CA ALA A 881 27.93 -29.41 -14.47
C ALA A 881 27.43 -28.92 -15.85
N ALA A 882 27.49 -27.62 -16.10
CA ALA A 882 27.15 -27.04 -17.41
C ALA A 882 28.13 -27.47 -18.53
N GLY A 883 29.41 -27.61 -18.20
CA GLY A 883 30.49 -27.90 -19.16
C GLY A 883 30.44 -29.28 -19.84
N VAL A 884 29.66 -30.24 -19.32
CA VAL A 884 29.54 -31.59 -19.90
C VAL A 884 28.25 -31.76 -20.72
N ALA A 885 27.21 -30.96 -20.47
CA ALA A 885 25.91 -31.12 -21.11
C ALA A 885 25.70 -30.33 -22.41
N ASN A 886 26.54 -29.31 -22.72
CA ASN A 886 26.23 -28.33 -23.77
C ASN A 886 27.40 -27.94 -24.70
N THR A 887 28.23 -28.90 -25.11
CA THR A 887 29.29 -28.67 -26.13
C THR A 887 28.91 -29.16 -27.53
N THR A 888 27.84 -29.96 -27.67
CA THR A 888 27.36 -30.49 -28.95
C THR A 888 26.23 -29.68 -29.60
N ALA A 889 25.36 -29.04 -28.82
CA ALA A 889 24.21 -28.29 -29.36
C ALA A 889 24.60 -26.92 -29.98
N VAL A 890 25.55 -26.22 -29.36
CA VAL A 890 25.97 -24.86 -29.78
C VAL A 890 26.50 -24.84 -31.23
N TRP A 891 27.24 -25.87 -31.64
CA TRP A 891 27.75 -25.97 -33.01
C TRP A 891 26.66 -26.23 -34.06
N VAL A 892 25.58 -26.94 -33.71
CA VAL A 892 24.48 -27.21 -34.65
C VAL A 892 23.65 -25.96 -34.91
N VAL A 893 23.36 -25.16 -33.87
CA VAL A 893 22.60 -23.91 -34.01
C VAL A 893 23.43 -22.83 -34.71
N GLY A 894 24.72 -22.69 -34.37
CA GLY A 894 25.61 -21.72 -35.02
C GLY A 894 25.80 -21.98 -36.53
N ILE A 895 25.98 -23.25 -36.91
CA ILE A 895 26.05 -23.65 -38.33
C ILE A 895 24.69 -23.48 -39.02
N GLY A 896 23.58 -23.80 -38.33
CA GLY A 896 22.23 -23.58 -38.84
C GLY A 896 21.96 -22.11 -39.20
N ALA A 897 22.29 -21.18 -38.31
CA ALA A 897 22.12 -19.74 -38.53
C ALA A 897 23.00 -19.24 -39.69
N LEU A 898 24.28 -19.63 -39.75
CA LEU A 898 25.19 -19.25 -40.83
C LEU A 898 24.75 -19.81 -42.20
N LEU A 899 24.22 -21.03 -42.25
CA LEU A 899 23.66 -21.61 -43.47
C LEU A 899 22.35 -20.92 -43.89
N LEU A 900 21.51 -20.48 -42.94
CA LEU A 900 20.30 -19.71 -43.25
C LEU A 900 20.66 -18.35 -43.88
N VAL A 901 21.62 -17.63 -43.28
CA VAL A 901 22.13 -16.35 -43.81
C VAL A 901 22.77 -16.55 -45.19
N ALA A 902 23.58 -17.60 -45.37
CA ALA A 902 24.16 -17.93 -46.68
C ALA A 902 23.09 -18.26 -47.74
N ALA A 903 22.01 -18.97 -47.37
CA ALA A 903 20.89 -19.27 -48.27
C ALA A 903 20.08 -18.02 -48.64
N ILE A 904 19.85 -17.10 -47.70
CA ILE A 904 19.14 -15.83 -47.92
C ILE A 904 19.97 -14.88 -48.81
N VAL A 905 21.28 -14.78 -48.59
CA VAL A 905 22.19 -13.99 -49.45
C VAL A 905 22.34 -14.63 -50.83
N GLY A 906 22.46 -15.97 -50.92
CA GLY A 906 22.56 -16.71 -52.17
C GLY A 906 21.31 -16.59 -53.05
N SER A 907 20.12 -16.75 -52.46
CA SER A 907 18.84 -16.60 -53.17
C SER A 907 18.58 -15.16 -53.64
N ARG A 908 19.00 -14.15 -52.87
CA ARG A 908 19.01 -12.73 -53.30
C ARG A 908 20.03 -12.44 -54.43
N GLN A 909 21.14 -13.16 -54.54
CA GLN A 909 22.04 -13.05 -55.69
C GLN A 909 21.53 -13.78 -56.94
N ILE A 910 20.88 -14.94 -56.80
CA ILE A 910 20.32 -15.70 -57.93
C ILE A 910 19.17 -14.93 -58.58
N THR A 911 18.26 -14.35 -57.78
CA THR A 911 17.18 -13.49 -58.30
C THR A 911 17.73 -12.23 -59.00
N ARG A 912 18.76 -11.57 -58.45
CA ARG A 912 19.46 -10.44 -59.11
C ARG A 912 20.23 -10.82 -60.39
N ARG A 913 20.60 -12.09 -60.61
CA ARG A 913 21.26 -12.53 -61.86
C ARG A 913 20.28 -12.79 -63.00
N ASN A 914 19.01 -13.05 -62.72
CA ASN A 914 18.01 -13.38 -63.73
C ASN A 914 17.29 -12.15 -64.35
N THR A 915 17.42 -10.96 -63.76
CA THR A 915 16.75 -9.74 -64.23
C THR A 915 17.53 -8.93 -65.28
N THR A 916 18.75 -9.33 -65.66
CA THR A 916 19.59 -8.59 -66.62
C THR A 916 20.01 -9.41 -67.85
N ARG A 917 19.05 -9.79 -68.72
CA ARG A 917 19.36 -10.26 -70.09
C ARG A 917 18.26 -9.94 -71.13
N LYS A 918 18.43 -8.79 -71.79
CA LYS A 918 17.90 -8.38 -73.10
C LYS A 918 16.38 -8.49 -73.35
N ALA A 919 15.75 -7.32 -73.46
CA ALA A 919 14.82 -7.08 -74.55
C ALA A 919 15.61 -6.58 -75.78
N VAL A 920 15.33 -7.14 -76.96
CA VAL A 920 15.63 -6.54 -78.29
C VAL A 920 14.52 -7.01 -79.26
N SER A 921 13.83 -6.06 -79.88
CA SER A 921 12.81 -6.21 -80.93
C SER A 921 13.35 -6.90 -82.21
N PRO A 922 12.52 -7.36 -83.17
CA PRO A 922 11.25 -6.76 -83.65
C PRO A 922 10.07 -6.81 -82.68
#